data_AF-A0ABD6E739-F1
#
_entry.id   AF-A0ABD6E739-F1
#
_cell.length_a   1.000
_cell.length_b   1.000
_cell.length_c   1.000
_cell.angle_alpha   90.00
_cell.angle_beta   90.00
_cell.angle_gamma   90.00
#
_symmetry.space_group_name_H-M   'P 1'
#
loop_
_entity.id
_entity.type
_entity.pdbx_description
1 polymer ?
#
loop_
_entity_poly.entity_id
_entity_poly.type
_entity_poly.pdbx_seq_one_letter_code
_entity_poly.pdbx_strand_id
1 'polypeptide(L)'
;MSSGNYDGFLDSNYINRISSQSDNLGILPFYASSEYPMSLSSGRTRRKLYSLQRHPRSFDGMELIGESDPSSNEWLNLPPLNISTSRVAEQPYNLGALSNPTTSNAAFWNQPNNCEDGRIGRYTSVPGAQLSQEFDLLKKEYENALLKLNSTMNSIKTFWSPELKRERQLRKEETAKLLALQTKIAQRGVDAIYDSDKRVMELECELERYNLELVKKDETIRNLMETGPAVMRDSAAATQVAELETRCEQLESLIAIRDQQLRASKEQLAQLSFIIRDPNKDRRIADLEAELSRLQTRDLDAPRDFTDKSVTSHELHTTRMKLERSEMELSKKSSELAASRMQLQTLMEENADLRRHVGSMKDTLTTKEQQAVLLQSDIEALRSKLESKNGQLEQKSIIIERLESEVTRAKSQITDLQETNKSSEQRTSQLVARLDGLETLLREKESELEKTKRKLNDLPDVQMERSLQLKLDEAIIEKNRLLSLIDDLRQNAEKERTEQLQTFQAQNVELTSTIECLQKELSDRQILLESQNEKIGDLGRELGNCEKKQPKKESDVSKDDKIQLAEARKEIDSLLRMLQNLEKEKTSLISQCKQLQSSLDEACKPGTTSATIHRSDAPKIPSSGTLKNRIEELEEALRESVSITAERELHIAQQRQLNQQLTQQLVESRREISELKKCVKELSKGDREEIMKAFEVERRKHIEELLFLKHEALLAAISEKDAHIALLSQSRDKPPAEIETLRHHREKLMEKLREENERRAQLTKTSPSACVTPGAPLQSSYLDPVHYAPILGSTSTAQLPSTSSVADQEDDAEGIWA
;
A
#
# COMPACT_ATOMS: atom_id res chain seq x y z
N MET A 1 9.45 -19.55 -61.14
CA MET A 1 9.04 -18.89 -62.40
C MET A 1 9.30 -17.40 -62.18
N SER A 2 10.51 -16.93 -62.47
CA SER A 2 10.97 -16.40 -63.77
C SER A 2 10.58 -14.93 -63.96
N SER A 3 11.44 -13.98 -64.32
CA SER A 3 12.93 -13.90 -64.39
C SER A 3 13.29 -12.52 -64.96
N GLY A 4 14.32 -11.83 -64.48
CA GLY A 4 14.75 -10.55 -65.07
C GLY A 4 15.83 -9.78 -64.31
N ASN A 5 17.07 -10.27 -64.35
CA ASN A 5 18.26 -9.49 -63.94
C ASN A 5 18.79 -8.68 -65.14
N TYR A 6 19.52 -7.58 -64.89
CA TYR A 6 20.97 -7.53 -65.13
C TYR A 6 21.65 -6.28 -64.53
N ASP A 7 22.85 -6.47 -64.01
CA ASP A 7 23.68 -5.49 -63.28
C ASP A 7 24.47 -4.50 -64.15
N GLY A 8 25.09 -3.50 -63.51
CA GLY A 8 26.06 -2.61 -64.15
C GLY A 8 26.77 -1.62 -63.22
N PHE A 9 27.52 -2.11 -62.22
CA PHE A 9 28.49 -1.29 -61.46
C PHE A 9 29.59 -0.71 -62.37
N LEU A 10 30.06 0.51 -62.08
CA LEU A 10 31.49 0.83 -62.04
C LEU A 10 31.76 2.15 -61.30
N ASP A 11 32.96 2.24 -60.74
CA ASP A 11 33.40 3.21 -59.74
C ASP A 11 34.70 3.92 -60.19
N SER A 12 35.13 4.92 -59.44
CA SER A 12 36.49 5.50 -59.38
C SER A 12 36.99 6.51 -60.45
N ASN A 13 37.37 7.67 -59.90
CA ASN A 13 38.63 8.43 -60.10
C ASN A 13 38.94 9.16 -61.42
N TYR A 14 39.04 10.50 -61.34
CA TYR A 14 39.85 11.36 -62.22
C TYR A 14 40.49 12.57 -61.51
N ILE A 15 41.62 12.30 -60.84
CA ILE A 15 42.94 12.98 -60.95
C ILE A 15 43.03 14.47 -61.42
N ASN A 16 43.68 15.31 -60.58
CA ASN A 16 44.53 16.51 -60.86
C ASN A 16 43.92 17.75 -61.59
N ARG A 17 44.45 19.00 -61.50
CA ARG A 17 45.44 19.70 -60.63
C ARG A 17 45.33 21.23 -60.87
N ILE A 18 45.72 22.03 -59.87
CA ILE A 18 46.36 23.38 -59.98
C ILE A 18 45.60 24.49 -60.74
N SER A 19 45.17 25.52 -59.99
CA SER A 19 45.74 26.87 -60.15
C SER A 19 45.47 27.73 -58.91
N SER A 20 46.51 28.41 -58.44
CA SER A 20 46.50 29.31 -57.29
C SER A 20 46.24 30.75 -57.75
N GLN A 21 45.42 31.51 -57.00
CA GLN A 21 45.47 32.97 -57.06
C GLN A 21 44.94 33.66 -55.80
N SER A 22 45.86 34.40 -55.15
CA SER A 22 45.65 35.61 -54.34
C SER A 22 44.55 35.64 -53.27
N ASP A 23 44.98 35.48 -52.01
CA ASP A 23 44.27 36.03 -50.85
C ASP A 23 44.19 37.57 -50.91
N ASN A 24 43.02 38.13 -50.61
CA ASN A 24 42.93 39.47 -50.01
C ASN A 24 41.55 39.71 -49.37
N LEU A 25 41.53 40.41 -48.22
CA LEU A 25 40.36 40.93 -47.50
C LEU A 25 39.42 39.86 -46.88
N GLY A 26 39.08 39.87 -45.58
CA GLY A 26 39.55 40.71 -44.48
C GLY A 26 38.65 40.62 -43.23
N ILE A 27 39.18 41.04 -42.08
CA ILE A 27 38.46 41.50 -40.86
C ILE A 27 37.58 40.47 -40.12
N LEU A 28 38.03 40.06 -38.92
CA LEU A 28 37.20 39.96 -37.70
C LEU A 28 38.14 39.87 -36.45
N PRO A 29 37.94 40.65 -35.37
CA PRO A 29 38.85 40.66 -34.23
C PRO A 29 38.23 40.25 -32.87
N PHE A 30 39.10 39.93 -31.91
CA PHE A 30 38.86 39.85 -30.45
C PHE A 30 37.91 38.73 -29.92
N TYR A 31 38.05 38.21 -28.69
CA TYR A 31 38.94 38.55 -27.56
C TYR A 31 39.62 37.29 -26.97
N ALA A 32 40.82 37.46 -26.38
CA ALA A 32 41.52 36.41 -25.65
C ALA A 32 41.25 36.49 -24.12
N SER A 33 41.35 35.35 -23.44
CA SER A 33 41.21 35.24 -21.99
C SER A 33 42.56 35.03 -21.31
N SER A 34 42.84 35.79 -20.24
CA SER A 34 43.77 35.41 -19.17
C SER A 34 43.58 36.34 -17.97
N GLU A 35 43.49 35.78 -16.76
CA GLU A 35 44.29 36.12 -15.56
C GLU A 35 43.58 35.74 -14.23
N TYR A 36 44.33 35.01 -13.40
CA TYR A 36 44.18 34.83 -11.94
C TYR A 36 45.17 35.81 -11.24
N PRO A 37 45.32 35.90 -9.89
CA PRO A 37 44.42 35.64 -8.74
C PRO A 37 44.40 36.82 -7.71
N MET A 38 43.70 36.69 -6.57
CA MET A 38 44.22 36.94 -5.18
C MET A 38 43.13 37.17 -4.09
N SER A 39 43.08 36.22 -3.13
CA SER A 39 43.02 36.35 -1.65
C SER A 39 42.16 37.38 -0.86
N LEU A 40 41.59 36.87 0.25
CA LEU A 40 41.27 37.51 1.56
C LEU A 40 39.98 38.36 1.72
N SER A 41 39.05 37.89 2.57
CA SER A 41 38.79 38.48 3.92
C SER A 41 37.56 37.84 4.63
N SER A 42 37.63 37.72 5.95
CA SER A 42 36.48 37.34 6.80
C SER A 42 35.37 38.40 6.82
N GLY A 43 34.11 37.96 6.86
CA GLY A 43 32.92 38.83 6.85
C GLY A 43 31.70 38.23 7.56
N ARG A 44 31.85 37.89 8.85
CA ARG A 44 30.85 37.17 9.67
C ARG A 44 29.56 37.98 9.88
N THR A 45 28.56 37.81 8.99
CA THR A 45 27.27 38.52 9.09
C THR A 45 26.14 37.57 9.51
N ARG A 46 25.76 37.63 10.79
CA ARG A 46 24.59 36.93 11.36
C ARG A 46 23.30 37.43 10.68
N ARG A 47 22.66 36.62 9.82
CA ARG A 47 21.24 36.81 9.48
C ARG A 47 20.41 35.80 10.27
N LYS A 48 19.50 36.31 11.10
CA LYS A 48 18.38 35.51 11.63
C LYS A 48 17.44 35.22 10.46
N LEU A 49 17.22 33.94 10.14
CA LEU A 49 16.08 33.53 9.32
C LEU A 49 14.99 32.99 10.24
N TYR A 50 13.79 33.54 10.08
CA TYR A 50 12.61 33.11 10.84
C TYR A 50 12.09 31.79 10.27
N SER A 51 11.87 30.82 11.15
CA SER A 51 11.23 29.55 10.82
C SER A 51 9.74 29.75 10.53
N LEU A 52 9.29 29.48 9.30
CA LEU A 52 7.87 29.34 8.99
C LEU A 52 7.56 27.89 8.60
N GLN A 53 7.16 27.12 9.61
CA GLN A 53 6.74 25.72 9.49
C GLN A 53 5.33 25.66 8.89
N ARG A 54 5.20 25.33 7.60
CA ARG A 54 3.89 25.03 6.98
C ARG A 54 3.61 23.53 7.03
N HIS A 55 2.65 23.12 7.87
CA HIS A 55 2.03 21.80 7.76
C HIS A 55 0.88 21.81 6.75
N PRO A 56 0.65 20.70 6.00
CA PRO A 56 -0.46 20.59 5.07
C PRO A 56 -1.78 20.38 5.83
N ARG A 57 -2.86 21.03 5.37
CA ARG A 57 -4.22 20.72 5.81
C ARG A 57 -4.80 19.61 4.95
N SER A 58 -5.31 18.56 5.60
CA SER A 58 -6.18 17.56 4.96
C SER A 58 -7.52 18.19 4.59
N PHE A 59 -8.03 17.83 3.41
CA PHE A 59 -9.31 18.26 2.88
C PHE A 59 -10.37 17.21 3.24
N ASP A 60 -11.36 17.56 4.07
CA ASP A 60 -12.45 16.65 4.42
C ASP A 60 -13.68 17.45 4.89
N GLY A 61 -14.86 17.09 4.38
CA GLY A 61 -16.15 17.69 4.76
C GLY A 61 -16.64 18.82 3.85
N MET A 62 -17.43 18.48 2.83
CA MET A 62 -18.29 19.40 2.09
C MET A 62 -19.75 18.99 2.31
N GLU A 63 -20.48 19.76 3.12
CA GLU A 63 -21.94 19.65 3.27
C GLU A 63 -22.59 20.84 2.54
N LEU A 64 -23.65 20.56 1.79
CA LEU A 64 -24.46 21.55 1.08
C LEU A 64 -25.94 21.39 1.48
N ILE A 65 -26.56 22.52 1.82
CA ILE A 65 -27.99 22.74 2.00
C ILE A 65 -28.37 23.78 0.93
N GLY A 66 -29.49 23.71 0.19
CA GLY A 66 -30.57 22.73 0.13
C GLY A 66 -31.69 23.23 -0.79
N GLU A 67 -32.77 22.44 -0.95
CA GLU A 67 -34.12 22.84 -1.46
C GLU A 67 -34.23 23.38 -2.92
N SER A 68 -35.31 23.14 -3.69
CA SER A 68 -36.47 22.24 -3.58
C SER A 68 -37.27 22.24 -4.90
N ASP A 69 -37.87 21.12 -5.32
CA ASP A 69 -39.14 21.11 -6.07
C ASP A 69 -39.86 19.74 -5.90
N PRO A 70 -41.20 19.64 -5.90
CA PRO A 70 -41.89 18.49 -5.30
C PRO A 70 -42.50 17.50 -6.30
N SER A 71 -42.41 16.20 -6.01
CA SER A 71 -43.55 15.26 -6.15
C SER A 71 -43.28 13.90 -5.48
N SER A 72 -44.37 13.25 -5.06
CA SER A 72 -44.46 11.80 -4.78
C SER A 72 -43.89 11.29 -3.44
N ASN A 73 -44.80 11.26 -2.44
CA ASN A 73 -44.94 10.34 -1.29
C ASN A 73 -44.12 9.03 -1.39
N GLU A 74 -43.59 8.45 -0.30
CA GLU A 74 -44.32 7.96 0.89
C GLU A 74 -43.39 7.78 2.12
N TRP A 75 -43.98 7.35 3.26
CA TRP A 75 -43.35 6.77 4.47
C TRP A 75 -43.01 7.68 5.68
N LEU A 76 -44.02 7.78 6.56
CA LEU A 76 -44.00 7.74 8.04
C LEU A 76 -43.22 8.80 8.86
N ASN A 77 -43.99 9.56 9.64
CA ASN A 77 -43.54 10.44 10.73
C ASN A 77 -42.89 9.69 11.91
N LEU A 78 -41.74 10.18 12.38
CA LEU A 78 -41.27 10.17 13.78
C LEU A 78 -40.34 11.40 14.00
N PRO A 79 -40.33 12.05 15.19
CA PRO A 79 -39.68 13.35 15.37
C PRO A 79 -38.16 13.25 15.62
N PRO A 80 -37.35 14.21 15.14
CA PRO A 80 -35.91 14.21 15.36
C PRO A 80 -35.50 14.74 16.75
N LEU A 81 -34.55 14.06 17.38
CA LEU A 81 -33.87 14.50 18.60
C LEU A 81 -32.79 15.53 18.26
N ASN A 82 -32.80 16.67 18.95
CA ASN A 82 -31.87 17.77 18.74
C ASN A 82 -30.64 17.62 19.65
N ILE A 83 -29.46 17.32 19.10
CA ILE A 83 -28.17 17.33 19.84
C ILE A 83 -27.08 17.97 18.96
N SER A 84 -26.76 19.23 19.24
CA SER A 84 -25.60 19.91 18.65
C SER A 84 -24.28 19.43 19.30
N THR A 85 -23.25 19.22 18.49
CA THR A 85 -21.88 19.02 18.96
C THR A 85 -21.08 20.32 18.80
N SER A 86 -20.66 20.92 19.91
CA SER A 86 -19.85 22.14 19.89
C SER A 86 -18.36 21.83 19.70
N ARG A 87 -17.71 22.53 18.75
CA ARG A 87 -16.25 22.66 18.69
C ARG A 87 -15.79 23.70 19.71
N VAL A 88 -14.66 23.45 20.37
CA VAL A 88 -13.99 24.38 21.28
C VAL A 88 -12.84 25.09 20.56
N ALA A 89 -12.72 26.40 20.75
CA ALA A 89 -11.56 27.21 20.36
C ALA A 89 -11.24 28.27 21.45
N GLU A 90 -9.98 28.71 21.48
CA GLU A 90 -9.29 29.45 22.57
C GLU A 90 -8.99 30.92 22.18
N GLN A 91 -8.87 31.95 23.03
CA GLN A 91 -8.96 32.15 24.51
C GLN A 91 -9.75 33.48 24.76
N PRO A 92 -9.47 34.41 25.73
CA PRO A 92 -8.91 34.33 27.10
C PRO A 92 -9.70 35.13 28.19
N TYR A 93 -9.22 35.03 29.44
CA TYR A 93 -9.46 35.89 30.63
C TYR A 93 -10.72 35.71 31.53
N ASN A 94 -10.39 35.41 32.79
CA ASN A 94 -11.06 35.74 34.07
C ASN A 94 -12.40 35.07 34.53
N LEU A 95 -12.25 34.32 35.63
CA LEU A 95 -13.10 34.24 36.82
C LEU A 95 -14.56 33.77 36.68
N GLY A 96 -14.81 32.50 37.03
CA GLY A 96 -16.13 31.98 37.33
C GLY A 96 -16.12 30.45 37.48
N ALA A 97 -15.97 29.94 38.70
CA ALA A 97 -15.98 28.49 38.94
C ALA A 97 -17.42 27.93 38.82
N LEU A 98 -17.70 27.15 37.78
CA LEU A 98 -18.96 26.40 37.65
C LEU A 98 -18.81 25.01 38.27
N SER A 99 -19.12 24.91 39.55
CA SER A 99 -19.34 23.63 40.25
C SER A 99 -20.69 23.02 39.88
N ASN A 100 -20.75 21.68 39.81
CA ASN A 100 -21.96 20.92 39.50
C ASN A 100 -23.16 21.28 40.40
N PRO A 101 -24.41 21.30 39.87
CA PRO A 101 -25.61 21.59 40.65
C PRO A 101 -26.09 20.34 41.40
N THR A 102 -25.47 20.00 42.52
CA THR A 102 -25.93 18.86 43.37
C THR A 102 -25.86 19.11 44.88
N THR A 103 -25.62 20.35 45.33
CA THR A 103 -25.44 20.64 46.78
C THR A 103 -26.13 21.94 47.23
N SER A 104 -27.36 22.20 46.79
CA SER A 104 -28.16 23.36 47.25
C SER A 104 -29.55 23.01 47.80
N ASN A 105 -29.91 21.73 47.94
CA ASN A 105 -31.23 21.30 48.46
C ASN A 105 -31.24 20.87 49.94
N ALA A 106 -30.07 20.82 50.60
CA ALA A 106 -29.98 20.39 52.00
C ALA A 106 -30.38 21.47 53.02
N ALA A 107 -30.35 22.75 52.64
CA ALA A 107 -30.62 23.88 53.52
C ALA A 107 -32.12 24.26 53.63
N PHE A 108 -32.97 23.78 52.71
CA PHE A 108 -34.39 24.18 52.65
C PHE A 108 -35.28 23.41 53.64
N TRP A 109 -34.92 22.17 53.99
CA TRP A 109 -35.77 21.25 54.75
C TRP A 109 -35.47 21.16 56.26
N ASN A 110 -34.49 21.93 56.76
CA ASN A 110 -34.11 21.94 58.18
C ASN A 110 -34.29 23.34 58.79
N GLN A 111 -35.54 23.69 59.13
CA GLN A 111 -35.84 24.74 60.11
C GLN A 111 -36.85 24.21 61.14
N PRO A 112 -36.67 24.47 62.44
CA PRO A 112 -37.59 24.00 63.47
C PRO A 112 -38.83 24.91 63.57
N ASN A 113 -39.97 24.30 63.93
CA ASN A 113 -41.21 25.01 64.22
C ASN A 113 -41.02 26.09 65.30
N ASN A 114 -41.59 27.27 65.07
CA ASN A 114 -42.01 28.17 66.14
C ASN A 114 -43.31 28.87 65.73
N CYS A 115 -44.37 28.66 66.50
CA CYS A 115 -45.65 29.32 66.30
C CYS A 115 -45.73 30.57 67.18
N GLU A 116 -46.23 31.68 66.65
CA GLU A 116 -46.97 32.67 67.45
C GLU A 116 -48.32 33.00 66.77
N ASP A 117 -49.30 33.31 67.62
CA ASP A 117 -50.74 33.31 67.33
C ASP A 117 -51.24 34.69 66.87
N GLY A 118 -52.27 34.73 66.01
CA GLY A 118 -52.58 35.91 65.19
C GLY A 118 -53.98 36.04 64.58
N ARG A 119 -54.98 35.30 65.08
CA ARG A 119 -56.44 35.59 64.97
C ARG A 119 -57.10 36.02 63.62
N ILE A 120 -58.11 35.22 63.26
CA ILE A 120 -59.39 35.53 62.54
C ILE A 120 -59.43 35.22 61.03
N GLY A 121 -60.31 34.27 60.67
CA GLY A 121 -60.74 34.00 59.30
C GLY A 121 -61.32 32.59 59.13
N ARG A 122 -62.59 32.35 59.53
CA ARG A 122 -63.27 31.08 59.19
C ARG A 122 -63.53 31.04 57.69
N TYR A 123 -63.25 29.93 57.00
CA TYR A 123 -64.23 29.02 56.38
C TYR A 123 -63.50 27.83 55.71
N THR A 124 -64.24 26.75 55.42
CA THR A 124 -63.83 25.47 54.78
C THR A 124 -62.70 24.67 55.46
N SER A 125 -63.10 23.73 56.34
CA SER A 125 -62.27 22.62 56.81
C SER A 125 -62.17 21.54 55.74
N VAL A 126 -61.09 21.51 54.96
CA VAL A 126 -60.69 20.31 54.19
C VAL A 126 -60.05 19.31 55.15
N PRO A 127 -60.34 18.00 55.09
CA PRO A 127 -59.76 17.03 56.01
C PRO A 127 -58.23 16.96 55.87
N GLY A 128 -57.50 17.34 56.92
CA GLY A 128 -56.03 17.30 56.91
C GLY A 128 -55.44 15.90 56.62
N ALA A 129 -56.23 14.84 56.86
CA ALA A 129 -55.88 13.47 56.46
C ALA A 129 -55.82 13.28 54.94
N GLN A 130 -56.74 13.89 54.16
CA GLN A 130 -56.71 13.81 52.70
C GLN A 130 -55.52 14.59 52.14
N LEU A 131 -55.26 15.80 52.66
CA LEU A 131 -54.11 16.59 52.21
C LEU A 131 -52.76 15.93 52.56
N SER A 132 -52.67 15.26 53.72
CA SER A 132 -51.50 14.45 54.09
C SER A 132 -51.36 13.22 53.19
N GLN A 133 -52.48 12.55 52.86
CA GLN A 133 -52.47 11.38 51.98
C GLN A 133 -52.10 11.75 50.53
N GLU A 134 -52.57 12.88 50.02
CA GLU A 134 -52.16 13.43 48.73
C GLU A 134 -50.69 13.88 48.75
N PHE A 135 -50.20 14.47 49.84
CA PHE A 135 -48.78 14.79 50.00
C PHE A 135 -47.89 13.53 50.01
N ASP A 136 -48.30 12.47 50.72
CA ASP A 136 -47.58 11.19 50.75
C ASP A 136 -47.64 10.44 49.40
N LEU A 137 -48.75 10.57 48.66
CA LEU A 137 -48.88 10.07 47.29
C LEU A 137 -47.96 10.85 46.33
N LEU A 138 -48.00 12.19 46.36
CA LEU A 138 -47.18 13.05 45.52
C LEU A 138 -45.68 12.88 45.83
N LYS A 139 -45.32 12.65 47.11
CA LYS A 139 -43.97 12.30 47.52
C LYS A 139 -43.53 10.95 46.96
N LYS A 140 -44.39 9.92 47.02
CA LYS A 140 -44.12 8.62 46.36
C LYS A 140 -44.01 8.76 44.85
N GLU A 141 -44.81 9.59 44.21
CA GLU A 141 -44.72 9.87 42.77
C GLU A 141 -43.41 10.56 42.41
N TYR A 142 -42.97 11.53 43.21
CA TYR A 142 -41.67 12.19 43.06
C TYR A 142 -40.51 11.21 43.25
N GLU A 143 -40.52 10.37 44.30
CA GLU A 143 -39.51 9.34 44.54
C GLU A 143 -39.48 8.30 43.39
N ASN A 144 -40.65 7.88 42.89
CA ASN A 144 -40.77 7.01 41.73
C ASN A 144 -40.28 7.66 40.43
N ALA A 145 -40.53 8.96 40.23
CA ALA A 145 -40.01 9.71 39.09
C ALA A 145 -38.48 9.83 39.16
N LEU A 146 -37.91 10.06 40.34
CA LEU A 146 -36.47 10.12 40.57
C LEU A 146 -35.80 8.76 40.34
N LEU A 147 -36.41 7.66 40.78
CA LEU A 147 -35.94 6.29 40.50
C LEU A 147 -36.02 5.95 39.02
N LYS A 148 -37.10 6.33 38.32
CA LYS A 148 -37.22 6.18 36.86
C LYS A 148 -36.16 6.99 36.13
N LEU A 149 -35.92 8.24 36.51
CA LEU A 149 -34.88 9.10 35.93
C LEU A 149 -33.46 8.55 36.16
N ASN A 150 -33.18 8.01 37.35
CA ASN A 150 -31.89 7.39 37.63
C ASN A 150 -31.73 6.07 36.86
N SER A 151 -32.81 5.31 36.69
CA SER A 151 -32.84 4.10 35.85
C SER A 151 -32.61 4.43 34.36
N THR A 152 -33.27 5.45 33.80
CA THR A 152 -33.04 5.88 32.41
C THR A 152 -31.66 6.48 32.22
N MET A 153 -31.16 7.28 33.17
CA MET A 153 -29.80 7.82 33.15
C MET A 153 -28.74 6.71 33.17
N ASN A 154 -28.91 5.68 34.02
CA ASN A 154 -28.01 4.52 34.02
C ASN A 154 -28.15 3.69 32.74
N SER A 155 -29.38 3.46 32.27
CA SER A 155 -29.65 2.79 31.00
C SER A 155 -28.92 3.47 29.85
N ILE A 156 -29.06 4.80 29.68
CA ILE A 156 -28.35 5.62 28.68
C ILE A 156 -26.82 5.55 28.87
N LYS A 157 -26.33 5.53 30.11
CA LYS A 157 -24.89 5.38 30.42
C LYS A 157 -24.35 3.99 30.03
N THR A 158 -25.20 2.95 30.08
CA THR A 158 -24.90 1.58 29.61
C THR A 158 -25.32 1.31 28.15
N PHE A 159 -26.06 2.22 27.51
CA PHE A 159 -26.62 2.06 26.16
C PHE A 159 -25.56 2.08 25.06
N TRP A 160 -24.38 2.61 25.36
CA TRP A 160 -23.19 2.45 24.53
C TRP A 160 -22.82 0.97 24.47
N SER A 161 -23.13 0.30 23.34
CA SER A 161 -22.86 -1.13 23.19
C SER A 161 -21.37 -1.43 23.47
N PRO A 162 -21.03 -2.64 23.97
CA PRO A 162 -19.65 -3.04 24.20
C PRO A 162 -18.74 -2.84 22.98
N GLU A 163 -19.30 -3.00 21.77
CA GLU A 163 -18.67 -2.71 20.48
C GLU A 163 -18.34 -1.23 20.37
N LEU A 164 -19.27 -0.29 20.58
CA LEU A 164 -18.99 1.14 20.44
C LEU A 164 -17.98 1.65 21.50
N LYS A 165 -17.94 0.99 22.67
CA LYS A 165 -16.92 1.27 23.70
C LYS A 165 -15.55 0.72 23.32
N ARG A 166 -15.47 -0.49 22.74
CA ARG A 166 -14.25 -1.05 22.12
C ARG A 166 -13.76 -0.21 20.95
N GLU A 167 -14.67 0.21 20.07
CA GLU A 167 -14.43 1.07 18.91
C GLU A 167 -13.78 2.41 19.31
N ARG A 168 -14.32 3.08 20.34
CA ARG A 168 -13.70 4.31 20.90
C ARG A 168 -12.35 4.05 21.54
N GLN A 169 -12.16 2.90 22.18
CA GLN A 169 -10.88 2.51 22.78
C GLN A 169 -9.83 2.19 21.71
N LEU A 170 -10.21 1.47 20.65
CA LEU A 170 -9.37 1.20 19.49
C LEU A 170 -8.93 2.49 18.79
N ARG A 171 -9.85 3.46 18.57
CA ARG A 171 -9.46 4.78 18.02
C ARG A 171 -8.48 5.54 18.93
N LYS A 172 -8.58 5.41 20.26
CA LYS A 172 -7.59 5.99 21.19
C LYS A 172 -6.23 5.28 21.11
N GLU A 173 -6.22 3.96 20.97
CA GLU A 173 -4.99 3.17 20.83
C GLU A 173 -4.33 3.38 19.45
N GLU A 174 -5.12 3.55 18.40
CA GLU A 174 -4.67 3.85 17.04
C GLU A 174 -4.09 5.26 16.92
N THR A 175 -4.76 6.28 17.48
CA THR A 175 -4.21 7.64 17.57
C THR A 175 -2.95 7.70 18.43
N ALA A 176 -2.88 6.93 19.53
CA ALA A 176 -1.65 6.79 20.31
C ALA A 176 -0.51 6.11 19.53
N LYS A 177 -0.81 5.07 18.73
CA LYS A 177 0.17 4.42 17.83
C LYS A 177 0.67 5.38 16.75
N LEU A 178 -0.21 6.17 16.14
CA LEU A 178 0.15 7.18 15.14
C LEU A 178 1.06 8.25 15.74
N LEU A 179 0.75 8.78 16.93
CA LEU A 179 1.60 9.74 17.63
C LEU A 179 2.96 9.13 18.01
N ALA A 180 3.00 7.88 18.46
CA ALA A 180 4.25 7.17 18.76
C ALA A 180 5.10 6.93 17.51
N LEU A 181 4.49 6.61 16.37
CA LEU A 181 5.18 6.48 15.08
C LEU A 181 5.70 7.84 14.58
N GLN A 182 4.89 8.89 14.66
CA GLN A 182 5.31 10.26 14.32
C GLN A 182 6.48 10.74 15.19
N THR A 183 6.47 10.41 16.48
CA THR A 183 7.58 10.68 17.41
C THR A 183 8.84 9.90 17.02
N LYS A 184 8.72 8.61 16.67
CA LYS A 184 9.85 7.78 16.21
C LYS A 184 10.42 8.24 14.87
N ILE A 185 9.58 8.73 13.95
CA ILE A 185 10.03 9.31 12.67
C ILE A 185 10.78 10.61 12.92
N ALA A 186 10.28 11.48 13.81
CA ALA A 186 10.97 12.71 14.20
C ALA A 186 12.31 12.41 14.89
N GLN A 187 12.37 11.43 15.80
CA GLN A 187 13.61 10.99 16.44
C GLN A 187 14.61 10.43 15.42
N ARG A 188 14.21 9.51 14.54
CA ARG A 188 15.08 9.02 13.45
C ARG A 188 15.58 10.13 12.53
N GLY A 189 14.78 11.17 12.28
CA GLY A 189 15.22 12.34 11.54
C GLY A 189 16.34 13.10 12.24
N VAL A 190 16.24 13.29 13.56
CA VAL A 190 17.29 13.93 14.37
C VAL A 190 18.53 13.06 14.50
N ASP A 191 18.36 11.76 14.76
CA ASP A 191 19.47 10.80 14.89
C ASP A 191 20.25 10.68 13.58
N ALA A 192 19.57 10.62 12.43
CA ALA A 192 20.21 10.58 11.11
C ALA A 192 20.96 11.88 10.76
N ILE A 193 20.48 13.04 11.20
CA ILE A 193 21.22 14.31 11.09
C ILE A 193 22.47 14.26 11.98
N TYR A 194 22.35 13.76 13.21
CA TYR A 194 23.47 13.69 14.16
C TYR A 194 24.58 12.72 13.70
N ASP A 195 24.21 11.55 13.17
CA ASP A 195 25.16 10.61 12.56
C ASP A 195 25.76 11.15 11.26
N SER A 196 24.99 11.90 10.46
CA SER A 196 25.50 12.60 9.26
C SER A 196 26.52 13.68 9.63
N ASP A 197 26.19 14.56 10.58
CA ASP A 197 27.09 15.63 11.05
C ASP A 197 28.36 15.05 11.68
N LYS A 198 28.24 13.97 12.46
CA LYS A 198 29.39 13.23 12.99
C LYS A 198 30.24 12.64 11.86
N ARG A 199 29.63 12.05 10.82
CA ARG A 199 30.36 11.48 9.69
C ARG A 199 31.05 12.55 8.84
N VAL A 200 30.44 13.72 8.69
CA VAL A 200 31.06 14.89 8.05
C VAL A 200 32.28 15.33 8.87
N MET A 201 32.16 15.47 10.18
CA MET A 201 33.29 15.86 11.06
C MET A 201 34.44 14.83 11.05
N GLU A 202 34.13 13.53 10.98
CA GLU A 202 35.13 12.46 10.77
C GLU A 202 35.86 12.62 9.43
N LEU A 203 35.13 12.87 8.34
CA LEU A 203 35.69 13.08 6.99
C LEU A 203 36.50 14.38 6.88
N GLU A 204 36.09 15.44 7.57
CA GLU A 204 36.86 16.69 7.70
C GLU A 204 38.20 16.44 8.42
N CYS A 205 38.20 15.69 9.52
CA CYS A 205 39.42 15.29 10.22
C CYS A 205 40.33 14.38 9.38
N GLU A 206 39.76 13.46 8.59
CA GLU A 206 40.53 12.65 7.64
C GLU A 206 41.14 13.52 6.52
N LEU A 207 40.40 14.48 5.97
CA LEU A 207 40.88 15.44 4.98
C LEU A 207 42.00 16.33 5.54
N GLU A 208 41.87 16.87 6.75
CA GLU A 208 42.94 17.62 7.41
C GLU A 208 44.20 16.76 7.59
N ARG A 209 44.05 15.49 7.97
CA ARG A 209 45.17 14.55 8.08
C ARG A 209 45.85 14.28 6.73
N TYR A 210 45.07 14.06 5.67
CA TYR A 210 45.62 13.87 4.32
C TYR A 210 46.28 15.14 3.78
N ASN A 211 45.73 16.33 4.04
CA ASN A 211 46.36 17.60 3.69
C ASN A 211 47.68 17.80 4.44
N LEU A 212 47.75 17.48 5.74
CA LEU A 212 48.99 17.48 6.52
C LEU A 212 50.04 16.48 6.00
N GLU A 213 49.60 15.32 5.51
CA GLU A 213 50.50 14.34 4.87
C GLU A 213 50.96 14.80 3.48
N LEU A 214 50.08 15.44 2.71
CA LEU A 214 50.40 16.02 1.41
C LEU A 214 51.41 17.16 1.56
N VAL A 215 51.21 18.08 2.50
CA VAL A 215 52.15 19.17 2.81
C VAL A 215 53.53 18.62 3.20
N LYS A 216 53.59 17.54 4.00
CA LYS A 216 54.86 16.86 4.33
C LYS A 216 55.52 16.19 3.12
N LYS A 217 54.73 15.62 2.21
CA LYS A 217 55.21 15.07 0.93
C LYS A 217 55.71 16.18 0.01
N ASP A 218 55.00 17.29 -0.11
CA ASP A 218 55.40 18.46 -0.89
C ASP A 218 56.64 19.13 -0.30
N GLU A 219 56.79 19.16 1.02
CA GLU A 219 57.98 19.66 1.71
C GLU A 219 59.18 18.71 1.56
N THR A 220 58.99 17.39 1.58
CA THR A 220 60.07 16.44 1.26
C THR A 220 60.44 16.48 -0.23
N ILE A 221 59.47 16.62 -1.14
CA ILE A 221 59.73 16.86 -2.56
C ILE A 221 60.50 18.17 -2.75
N ARG A 222 60.11 19.26 -2.07
CA ARG A 222 60.83 20.54 -2.11
C ARG A 222 62.24 20.41 -1.59
N ASN A 223 62.46 19.72 -0.47
CA ASN A 223 63.80 19.47 0.07
C ASN A 223 64.65 18.62 -0.89
N LEU A 224 64.06 17.66 -1.61
CA LEU A 224 64.73 16.89 -2.66
C LEU A 224 65.01 17.74 -3.91
N MET A 225 64.16 18.72 -4.22
CA MET A 225 64.31 19.67 -5.33
C MET A 225 65.26 20.83 -5.02
N GLU A 226 65.52 21.16 -3.76
CA GLU A 226 66.55 22.12 -3.35
C GLU A 226 67.92 21.43 -3.17
N THR A 227 67.97 20.16 -2.76
CA THR A 227 69.23 19.40 -2.64
C THR A 227 69.71 18.79 -3.96
N GLY A 228 68.80 18.40 -4.86
CA GLY A 228 69.10 17.78 -6.15
C GLY A 228 69.94 18.63 -7.13
N PRO A 229 69.60 19.91 -7.41
CA PRO A 229 70.24 20.68 -8.48
C PRO A 229 71.67 21.12 -8.17
N ALA A 230 72.03 21.23 -6.90
CA ALA A 230 73.34 21.72 -6.44
C ALA A 230 74.38 20.61 -6.31
N VAL A 231 73.99 19.37 -5.98
CA VAL A 231 74.92 18.25 -5.73
C VAL A 231 75.15 17.39 -6.97
N MET A 232 74.21 17.35 -7.93
CA MET A 232 74.33 16.50 -9.12
C MET A 232 74.92 17.18 -10.36
N ARG A 233 75.18 18.49 -10.34
CA ARG A 233 75.78 19.20 -11.48
C ARG A 233 77.32 19.16 -11.50
N ASP A 234 77.95 18.99 -10.33
CA ASP A 234 79.41 18.88 -10.15
C ASP A 234 79.84 17.47 -9.66
N SER A 235 79.04 16.43 -9.93
CA SER A 235 79.39 15.05 -9.55
C SER A 235 80.27 14.38 -10.59
N ALA A 236 81.40 13.81 -10.15
CA ALA A 236 82.39 13.12 -10.98
C ALA A 236 81.80 11.97 -11.83
N ALA A 237 80.61 11.47 -11.48
CA ALA A 237 79.88 10.48 -12.28
C ALA A 237 79.52 10.99 -13.69
N ALA A 238 79.16 12.27 -13.86
CA ALA A 238 78.78 12.81 -15.16
C ALA A 238 79.98 12.91 -16.12
N THR A 239 81.14 13.37 -15.60
CA THR A 239 82.40 13.36 -16.35
C THR A 239 82.89 11.94 -16.64
N GLN A 240 82.76 11.02 -15.68
CA GLN A 240 83.18 9.63 -15.84
C GLN A 240 82.33 8.86 -16.86
N VAL A 241 81.03 9.17 -16.99
CA VAL A 241 80.18 8.59 -18.05
C VAL A 241 80.63 9.06 -19.43
N ALA A 242 80.84 10.36 -19.64
CA ALA A 242 81.33 10.89 -20.93
C ALA A 242 82.74 10.37 -21.30
N GLU A 243 83.60 10.18 -20.30
CA GLU A 243 84.94 9.60 -20.48
C GLU A 243 84.89 8.09 -20.77
N LEU A 244 83.88 7.37 -20.26
CA LEU A 244 83.62 5.97 -20.62
C LEU A 244 82.99 5.84 -22.02
N GLU A 245 82.06 6.71 -22.40
CA GLU A 245 81.44 6.74 -23.73
C GLU A 245 82.49 6.97 -24.82
N THR A 246 83.31 8.02 -24.70
CA THR A 246 84.42 8.30 -25.63
C THR A 246 85.47 7.18 -25.66
N ARG A 247 85.67 6.47 -24.55
CA ARG A 247 86.55 5.28 -24.51
C ARG A 247 85.92 4.06 -25.18
N CYS A 248 84.60 3.88 -25.10
CA CYS A 248 83.88 2.85 -25.84
C CYS A 248 83.97 3.10 -27.35
N GLU A 249 83.72 4.32 -27.82
CA GLU A 249 83.86 4.70 -29.24
C GLU A 249 85.29 4.44 -29.77
N GLN A 250 86.31 4.76 -28.97
CA GLN A 250 87.72 4.46 -29.32
C GLN A 250 88.00 2.95 -29.39
N LEU A 251 87.41 2.15 -28.50
CA LEU A 251 87.54 0.69 -28.52
C LEU A 251 86.81 0.07 -29.72
N GLU A 252 85.62 0.54 -30.06
CA GLU A 252 84.87 0.12 -31.26
C GLU A 252 85.63 0.45 -32.54
N SER A 253 86.23 1.64 -32.63
CA SER A 253 87.13 2.03 -33.73
C SER A 253 88.33 1.08 -33.85
N LEU A 254 88.98 0.74 -32.72
CA LEU A 254 90.10 -0.20 -32.70
C LEU A 254 89.69 -1.63 -33.10
N ILE A 255 88.51 -2.09 -32.68
CA ILE A 255 87.96 -3.39 -33.10
C ILE A 255 87.72 -3.40 -34.61
N ALA A 256 87.09 -2.36 -35.16
CA ALA A 256 86.85 -2.25 -36.61
C ALA A 256 88.15 -2.28 -37.43
N ILE A 257 89.20 -1.56 -36.98
CA ILE A 257 90.53 -1.59 -37.59
C ILE A 257 91.15 -2.99 -37.49
N ARG A 258 91.04 -3.66 -36.34
CA ARG A 258 91.56 -5.02 -36.15
C ARG A 258 90.83 -6.03 -37.04
N ASP A 259 89.52 -5.94 -37.19
CA ASP A 259 88.75 -6.81 -38.09
C ASP A 259 89.05 -6.56 -39.57
N GLN A 260 89.42 -5.34 -39.95
CA GLN A 260 89.92 -5.05 -41.28
C GLN A 260 91.32 -5.67 -41.51
N GLN A 261 92.23 -5.56 -40.53
CA GLN A 261 93.53 -6.24 -40.58
C GLN A 261 93.39 -7.76 -40.62
N LEU A 262 92.48 -8.34 -39.83
CA LEU A 262 92.23 -9.78 -39.76
C LEU A 262 91.66 -10.31 -41.08
N ARG A 263 90.81 -9.54 -41.76
CA ARG A 263 90.34 -9.84 -43.13
C ARG A 263 91.50 -9.79 -44.14
N ALA A 264 92.31 -8.74 -44.14
CA ALA A 264 93.48 -8.63 -45.03
C ALA A 264 94.50 -9.78 -44.80
N SER A 265 94.77 -10.14 -43.54
CA SER A 265 95.64 -11.28 -43.21
C SER A 265 95.04 -12.62 -43.66
N LYS A 266 93.72 -12.80 -43.60
CA LYS A 266 93.04 -13.99 -44.13
C LYS A 266 93.13 -14.07 -45.66
N GLU A 267 93.01 -12.96 -46.38
CA GLU A 267 93.20 -12.93 -47.83
C GLU A 267 94.66 -13.23 -48.23
N GLN A 268 95.64 -12.70 -47.48
CA GLN A 268 97.06 -13.04 -47.68
C GLN A 268 97.35 -14.53 -47.40
N LEU A 269 96.76 -15.11 -46.35
CA LEU A 269 96.87 -16.54 -46.06
C LEU A 269 96.19 -17.40 -47.14
N ALA A 270 95.06 -16.96 -47.69
CA ALA A 270 94.40 -17.63 -48.81
C ALA A 270 95.30 -17.62 -50.07
N GLN A 271 95.93 -16.49 -50.40
CA GLN A 271 96.91 -16.40 -51.50
C GLN A 271 98.13 -17.29 -51.27
N LEU A 272 98.68 -17.34 -50.05
CA LEU A 272 99.79 -18.24 -49.71
C LEU A 272 99.37 -19.72 -49.79
N SER A 273 98.14 -20.07 -49.39
CA SER A 273 97.63 -21.46 -49.49
C SER A 273 97.57 -21.97 -50.93
N PHE A 274 97.34 -21.07 -51.90
CA PHE A 274 97.37 -21.38 -53.34
C PHE A 274 98.80 -21.58 -53.87
N ILE A 275 99.79 -20.86 -53.32
CA ILE A 275 101.20 -20.96 -53.72
C ILE A 275 101.92 -22.17 -53.09
N ILE A 276 101.50 -22.59 -51.89
CA ILE A 276 102.16 -23.68 -51.14
C ILE A 276 101.82 -25.07 -51.70
N ARG A 277 100.64 -25.27 -52.31
CA ARG A 277 100.22 -26.56 -52.90
C ARG A 277 100.85 -26.76 -54.29
N ASP A 278 102.15 -27.00 -54.31
CA ASP A 278 102.95 -27.32 -55.50
C ASP A 278 102.87 -28.83 -55.82
N PRO A 279 102.12 -29.27 -56.85
CA PRO A 279 101.88 -30.68 -57.13
C PRO A 279 103.14 -31.45 -57.56
N ASN A 280 104.25 -30.76 -57.81
CA ASN A 280 105.55 -31.40 -58.08
C ASN A 280 106.22 -31.90 -56.80
N LYS A 281 105.96 -31.26 -55.65
CA LYS A 281 106.50 -31.69 -54.35
C LYS A 281 105.75 -32.89 -53.81
N ASP A 282 104.42 -32.93 -53.97
CA ASP A 282 103.60 -34.09 -53.59
C ASP A 282 103.97 -35.34 -54.40
N ARG A 283 104.26 -35.19 -55.71
CA ARG A 283 104.84 -36.28 -56.52
C ARG A 283 106.22 -36.71 -56.04
N ARG A 284 107.11 -35.75 -55.71
CA ARG A 284 108.46 -36.07 -55.21
C ARG A 284 108.42 -36.77 -53.85
N ILE A 285 107.44 -36.46 -53.00
CA ILE A 285 107.20 -37.17 -51.74
C ILE A 285 106.75 -38.61 -52.02
N ALA A 286 105.76 -38.81 -52.90
CA ALA A 286 105.32 -40.16 -53.30
C ALA A 286 106.44 -41.00 -53.93
N ASP A 287 107.30 -40.41 -54.76
CA ASP A 287 108.48 -41.09 -55.32
C ASP A 287 109.49 -41.48 -54.24
N LEU A 288 109.75 -40.60 -53.26
CA LEU A 288 110.66 -40.87 -52.14
C LEU A 288 110.08 -41.90 -51.16
N GLU A 289 108.76 -41.93 -50.97
CA GLU A 289 108.05 -42.94 -50.18
C GLU A 289 108.10 -44.32 -50.87
N ALA A 290 108.02 -44.36 -52.21
CA ALA A 290 108.21 -45.59 -52.99
C ALA A 290 109.67 -46.09 -52.95
N GLU A 291 110.65 -45.19 -53.00
CA GLU A 291 112.08 -45.52 -52.86
C GLU A 291 112.41 -46.01 -51.43
N LEU A 292 111.84 -45.38 -50.40
CA LEU A 292 111.96 -45.84 -49.01
C LEU A 292 111.32 -47.22 -48.80
N SER A 293 110.15 -47.47 -49.41
CA SER A 293 109.50 -48.80 -49.38
C SER A 293 110.34 -49.89 -50.08
N ARG A 294 111.08 -49.53 -51.15
CA ARG A 294 112.07 -50.42 -51.79
C ARG A 294 113.35 -50.61 -50.99
N LEU A 295 113.71 -49.68 -50.10
CA LEU A 295 114.89 -49.79 -49.24
C LEU A 295 114.60 -50.52 -47.93
N GLN A 296 113.37 -50.42 -47.39
CA GLN A 296 112.91 -51.20 -46.23
C GLN A 296 112.74 -52.70 -46.53
N THR A 297 112.67 -53.08 -47.80
CA THR A 297 112.61 -54.48 -48.27
C THR A 297 113.98 -55.06 -48.65
N ARG A 298 115.09 -54.37 -48.34
CA ARG A 298 116.45 -54.88 -48.57
C ARG A 298 117.08 -55.37 -47.27
N ASP A 299 117.35 -56.67 -47.21
CA ASP A 299 117.88 -57.39 -46.03
C ASP A 299 119.05 -56.69 -45.32
N LEU A 300 118.91 -56.55 -44.00
CA LEU A 300 119.98 -56.20 -43.06
C LEU A 300 119.90 -57.04 -41.78
N ASP A 301 119.74 -58.36 -41.94
CA ASP A 301 119.83 -59.33 -40.83
C ASP A 301 120.80 -60.48 -41.16
N ALA A 302 121.98 -60.11 -41.66
CA ALA A 302 123.11 -61.01 -41.82
C ALA A 302 123.94 -61.00 -40.51
N PRO A 303 124.09 -62.14 -39.80
CA PRO A 303 124.89 -62.22 -38.58
C PRO A 303 126.33 -61.79 -38.86
N ARG A 304 126.79 -60.79 -38.12
CA ARG A 304 128.15 -60.26 -38.27
C ARG A 304 129.11 -61.12 -37.45
N ASP A 305 129.84 -62.01 -38.11
CA ASP A 305 130.84 -62.87 -37.48
C ASP A 305 131.87 -62.04 -36.70
N PHE A 306 131.86 -62.20 -35.38
CA PHE A 306 132.89 -61.67 -34.47
C PHE A 306 133.83 -62.80 -34.05
N THR A 307 134.51 -63.41 -35.02
CA THR A 307 135.59 -64.36 -34.77
C THR A 307 136.95 -63.67 -34.92
N ASP A 308 137.69 -63.65 -33.80
CA ASP A 308 139.13 -63.45 -33.67
C ASP A 308 139.79 -62.25 -34.37
N LYS A 309 139.66 -61.08 -33.71
CA LYS A 309 140.82 -60.22 -33.49
C LYS A 309 140.94 -59.93 -31.99
N SER A 310 142.07 -60.29 -31.38
CA SER A 310 142.37 -59.96 -30.00
C SER A 310 142.52 -58.45 -29.85
N VAL A 311 141.55 -57.84 -29.17
CA VAL A 311 141.49 -56.39 -28.92
C VAL A 311 142.75 -55.98 -28.16
N THR A 312 143.53 -55.06 -28.73
CA THR A 312 144.75 -54.54 -28.10
C THR A 312 144.41 -53.70 -26.86
N SER A 313 145.35 -53.60 -25.91
CA SER A 313 145.11 -52.88 -24.64
C SER A 313 144.66 -51.42 -24.85
N HIS A 314 145.15 -50.76 -25.90
CA HIS A 314 144.75 -49.40 -26.27
C HIS A 314 143.31 -49.32 -26.80
N GLU A 315 142.89 -50.30 -27.61
CA GLU A 315 141.50 -50.41 -28.07
C GLU A 315 140.55 -50.67 -26.89
N LEU A 316 140.94 -51.55 -25.94
CA LEU A 316 140.16 -51.82 -24.73
C LEU A 316 140.05 -50.59 -23.81
N HIS A 317 141.12 -49.81 -23.62
CA HIS A 317 141.04 -48.56 -22.88
C HIS A 317 140.16 -47.53 -23.60
N THR A 318 140.23 -47.47 -24.93
CA THR A 318 139.40 -46.59 -25.76
C THR A 318 137.92 -46.98 -25.73
N THR A 319 137.58 -48.27 -25.75
CA THR A 319 136.19 -48.73 -25.60
C THR A 319 135.68 -48.50 -24.18
N ARG A 320 136.50 -48.69 -23.14
CA ARG A 320 136.14 -48.35 -21.75
C ARG A 320 135.82 -46.87 -21.58
N MET A 321 136.68 -46.00 -22.09
CA MET A 321 136.46 -44.54 -22.07
C MET A 321 135.25 -44.10 -22.92
N LYS A 322 134.86 -44.87 -23.95
CA LYS A 322 133.61 -44.65 -24.69
C LYS A 322 132.39 -45.15 -23.91
N LEU A 323 132.52 -46.29 -23.22
CA LEU A 323 131.49 -46.85 -22.36
C LEU A 323 131.16 -45.90 -21.20
N GLU A 324 132.16 -45.45 -20.44
CA GLU A 324 131.99 -44.51 -19.32
C GLU A 324 131.33 -43.19 -19.76
N ARG A 325 131.65 -42.68 -20.97
CA ARG A 325 130.92 -41.54 -21.57
C ARG A 325 129.47 -41.89 -21.89
N SER A 326 129.21 -43.04 -22.50
CA SER A 326 127.86 -43.48 -22.82
C SER A 326 127.00 -43.76 -21.58
N GLU A 327 127.59 -44.22 -20.47
CA GLU A 327 126.93 -44.39 -19.19
C GLU A 327 126.59 -43.03 -18.55
N MET A 328 127.50 -42.05 -18.64
CA MET A 328 127.24 -40.67 -18.20
C MET A 328 126.15 -40.01 -19.05
N GLU A 329 126.17 -40.19 -20.37
CA GLU A 329 125.13 -39.71 -21.28
C GLU A 329 123.78 -40.40 -21.04
N LEU A 330 123.77 -41.71 -20.80
CA LEU A 330 122.56 -42.47 -20.45
C LEU A 330 122.00 -42.05 -19.10
N SER A 331 122.85 -41.81 -18.10
CA SER A 331 122.45 -41.27 -16.79
C SER A 331 121.83 -39.87 -16.94
N LYS A 332 122.47 -38.99 -17.73
CA LYS A 332 121.92 -37.67 -18.06
C LYS A 332 120.58 -37.77 -18.79
N LYS A 333 120.45 -38.66 -19.79
CA LYS A 333 119.21 -38.88 -20.53
C LYS A 333 118.11 -39.50 -19.67
N SER A 334 118.47 -40.36 -18.71
CA SER A 334 117.54 -40.90 -17.71
C SER A 334 117.02 -39.81 -16.78
N SER A 335 117.88 -38.89 -16.33
CA SER A 335 117.51 -37.71 -15.55
C SER A 335 116.63 -36.73 -16.34
N GLU A 336 116.99 -36.41 -17.59
CA GLU A 336 116.17 -35.60 -18.50
C GLU A 336 114.79 -36.24 -18.75
N LEU A 337 114.74 -37.56 -18.96
CA LEU A 337 113.49 -38.31 -19.12
C LEU A 337 112.62 -38.29 -17.85
N ALA A 338 113.23 -38.39 -16.67
CA ALA A 338 112.53 -38.28 -15.39
C ALA A 338 111.96 -36.86 -15.17
N ALA A 339 112.72 -35.82 -15.51
CA ALA A 339 112.26 -34.43 -15.46
C ALA A 339 111.07 -34.19 -16.42
N SER A 340 111.17 -34.65 -17.66
CA SER A 340 110.07 -34.56 -18.64
C SER A 340 108.83 -35.36 -18.22
N ARG A 341 108.99 -36.50 -17.55
CA ARG A 341 107.87 -37.26 -16.96
C ARG A 341 107.19 -36.49 -15.83
N MET A 342 107.96 -35.84 -14.95
CA MET A 342 107.42 -35.01 -13.88
C MET A 342 106.66 -33.81 -14.45
N GLN A 343 107.22 -33.12 -15.45
CA GLN A 343 106.53 -32.02 -16.15
C GLN A 343 105.23 -32.50 -16.82
N LEU A 344 105.25 -33.66 -17.48
CA LEU A 344 104.04 -34.24 -18.07
C LEU A 344 102.98 -34.54 -17.00
N GLN A 345 103.39 -35.09 -15.85
CA GLN A 345 102.47 -35.34 -14.73
C GLN A 345 101.85 -34.04 -14.20
N THR A 346 102.65 -32.99 -13.98
CA THR A 346 102.14 -31.67 -13.55
C THR A 346 101.16 -31.10 -14.58
N LEU A 347 101.49 -31.15 -15.88
CA LEU A 347 100.58 -30.71 -16.94
C LEU A 347 99.30 -31.57 -17.02
N MET A 348 99.36 -32.86 -16.69
CA MET A 348 98.17 -33.73 -16.61
C MET A 348 97.29 -33.38 -15.41
N GLU A 349 97.89 -33.07 -14.26
CA GLU A 349 97.19 -32.61 -13.04
C GLU A 349 96.52 -31.25 -13.27
N GLU A 350 97.23 -30.28 -13.85
CA GLU A 350 96.68 -28.98 -14.29
C GLU A 350 95.52 -29.14 -15.29
N ASN A 351 95.65 -30.06 -16.26
CA ASN A 351 94.56 -30.34 -17.21
C ASN A 351 93.33 -30.95 -16.51
N ALA A 352 93.53 -31.79 -15.49
CA ALA A 352 92.45 -32.34 -14.68
C ALA A 352 91.77 -31.28 -13.80
N ASP A 353 92.55 -30.34 -13.26
CA ASP A 353 92.04 -29.18 -12.51
C ASP A 353 91.18 -28.27 -13.41
N LEU A 354 91.69 -27.92 -14.60
CA LEU A 354 90.95 -27.13 -15.59
C LEU A 354 89.65 -27.82 -16.03
N ARG A 355 89.67 -29.15 -16.23
CA ARG A 355 88.44 -29.93 -16.53
C ARG A 355 87.42 -29.89 -15.39
N ARG A 356 87.87 -29.99 -14.14
CA ARG A 356 86.99 -29.87 -12.96
C ARG A 356 86.42 -28.46 -12.83
N HIS A 357 87.20 -27.42 -13.09
CA HIS A 357 86.71 -26.04 -13.11
C HIS A 357 85.68 -25.80 -14.22
N VAL A 358 85.94 -26.27 -15.45
CA VAL A 358 84.98 -26.21 -16.57
C VAL A 358 83.70 -27.00 -16.25
N GLY A 359 83.80 -28.15 -15.56
CA GLY A 359 82.64 -28.89 -15.06
C GLY A 359 81.79 -28.05 -14.11
N SER A 360 82.40 -27.52 -13.05
CA SER A 360 81.71 -26.64 -12.09
C SER A 360 81.09 -25.41 -12.75
N MET A 361 81.78 -24.78 -13.71
CA MET A 361 81.23 -23.65 -14.46
C MET A 361 79.98 -24.04 -15.26
N LYS A 362 79.94 -25.24 -15.86
CA LYS A 362 78.74 -25.78 -16.53
C LYS A 362 77.59 -26.00 -15.55
N ASP A 363 77.86 -26.56 -14.37
CA ASP A 363 76.83 -26.76 -13.34
C ASP A 363 76.27 -25.42 -12.82
N THR A 364 77.11 -24.38 -12.71
CA THR A 364 76.65 -23.01 -12.39
C THR A 364 75.90 -22.33 -13.54
N LEU A 365 76.11 -22.77 -14.79
CA LEU A 365 75.38 -22.28 -15.95
C LEU A 365 73.99 -22.93 -16.02
N THR A 366 73.90 -24.25 -15.92
CA THR A 366 72.63 -25.00 -15.99
C THR A 366 71.68 -24.63 -14.84
N THR A 367 72.21 -24.39 -13.64
CA THR A 367 71.40 -23.88 -12.51
C THR A 367 70.88 -22.46 -12.75
N LYS A 368 71.65 -21.58 -13.40
CA LYS A 368 71.18 -20.24 -13.81
C LYS A 368 70.16 -20.30 -14.95
N GLU A 369 70.33 -21.22 -15.90
CA GLU A 369 69.35 -21.47 -16.98
C GLU A 369 68.02 -21.96 -16.39
N GLN A 370 68.05 -22.90 -15.45
CA GLN A 370 66.85 -23.35 -14.71
C GLN A 370 66.18 -22.20 -13.95
N GLN A 371 66.96 -21.35 -13.26
CA GLN A 371 66.43 -20.17 -12.58
C GLN A 371 65.79 -19.18 -13.57
N ALA A 372 66.40 -18.96 -14.73
CA ALA A 372 65.85 -18.09 -15.78
C ALA A 372 64.52 -18.63 -16.34
N VAL A 373 64.40 -19.96 -16.54
CA VAL A 373 63.16 -20.60 -16.98
C VAL A 373 62.04 -20.46 -15.94
N LEU A 374 62.34 -20.61 -14.64
CA LEU A 374 61.36 -20.39 -13.57
C LEU A 374 60.88 -18.93 -13.54
N LEU A 375 61.81 -17.97 -13.59
CA LEU A 375 61.47 -16.54 -13.63
C LEU A 375 60.67 -16.17 -14.88
N GLN A 376 60.95 -16.79 -16.03
CA GLN A 376 60.17 -16.62 -17.25
C GLN A 376 58.72 -17.13 -17.07
N SER A 377 58.55 -18.29 -16.44
CA SER A 377 57.23 -18.84 -16.13
C SER A 377 56.44 -17.95 -15.14
N ASP A 378 57.11 -17.41 -14.10
CA ASP A 378 56.50 -16.45 -13.18
C ASP A 378 56.07 -15.16 -13.90
N ILE A 379 56.89 -14.63 -14.81
CA ILE A 379 56.56 -13.46 -15.64
C ILE A 379 55.34 -13.75 -16.52
N GLU A 380 55.25 -14.93 -17.13
CA GLU A 380 54.11 -15.33 -17.98
C GLU A 380 52.82 -15.51 -17.17
N ALA A 381 52.90 -16.09 -15.97
CA ALA A 381 51.78 -16.19 -15.04
C ALA A 381 51.30 -14.79 -14.58
N LEU A 382 52.21 -13.88 -14.28
CA LEU A 382 51.89 -12.49 -13.94
C LEU A 382 51.27 -11.73 -15.11
N ARG A 383 51.75 -11.94 -16.35
CA ARG A 383 51.14 -11.37 -17.57
C ARG A 383 49.72 -11.88 -17.79
N SER A 384 49.49 -13.18 -17.67
CA SER A 384 48.15 -13.77 -17.78
C SER A 384 47.19 -13.22 -16.71
N LYS A 385 47.66 -13.06 -15.47
CA LYS A 385 46.89 -12.46 -14.38
C LYS A 385 46.59 -10.98 -14.60
N LEU A 386 47.54 -10.22 -15.16
CA LEU A 386 47.33 -8.82 -15.55
C LEU A 386 46.28 -8.71 -16.65
N GLU A 387 46.34 -9.56 -17.69
CA GLU A 387 45.38 -9.57 -18.78
C GLU A 387 43.96 -9.91 -18.31
N SER A 388 43.82 -10.92 -17.44
CA SER A 388 42.55 -11.24 -16.78
C SER A 388 42.00 -10.06 -15.95
N LYS A 389 42.88 -9.27 -15.32
CA LYS A 389 42.48 -8.07 -14.57
C LYS A 389 42.10 -6.90 -15.48
N ASN A 390 42.79 -6.71 -16.61
CA ASN A 390 42.43 -5.73 -17.62
C ASN A 390 41.04 -6.04 -18.20
N GLY A 391 40.76 -7.30 -18.56
CA GLY A 391 39.42 -7.72 -19.01
C GLY A 391 38.32 -7.50 -17.96
N GLN A 392 38.62 -7.69 -16.67
CA GLN A 392 37.68 -7.35 -15.58
C GLN A 392 37.46 -5.84 -15.41
N LEU A 393 38.47 -5.01 -15.69
CA LEU A 393 38.34 -3.54 -15.66
C LEU A 393 37.53 -3.04 -16.87
N GLU A 394 37.73 -3.63 -18.05
CA GLU A 394 36.96 -3.31 -19.26
C GLU A 394 35.47 -3.62 -19.06
N GLN A 395 35.15 -4.83 -18.59
CA GLN A 395 33.76 -5.22 -18.26
C GLN A 395 33.11 -4.29 -17.25
N LYS A 396 33.86 -3.85 -16.22
CA LYS A 396 33.37 -2.86 -15.24
C LYS A 396 33.15 -1.49 -15.85
N SER A 397 34.01 -1.06 -16.78
CA SER A 397 33.88 0.23 -17.46
C SER A 397 32.61 0.28 -18.32
N ILE A 398 32.31 -0.79 -19.06
CA ILE A 398 31.06 -0.94 -19.84
C ILE A 398 29.82 -0.89 -18.91
N ILE A 399 29.88 -1.54 -17.73
CA ILE A 399 28.79 -1.50 -16.76
C ILE A 399 28.60 -0.09 -16.18
N ILE A 400 29.69 0.63 -15.91
CA ILE A 400 29.64 2.02 -15.43
C ILE A 400 29.01 2.93 -16.50
N GLU A 401 29.47 2.88 -17.75
CA GLU A 401 28.92 3.67 -18.86
C GLU A 401 27.42 3.40 -19.05
N ARG A 402 27.00 2.14 -18.97
CA ARG A 402 25.58 1.77 -19.00
C ARG A 402 24.81 2.41 -17.84
N LEU A 403 25.29 2.30 -16.60
CA LEU A 403 24.63 2.89 -15.44
C LEU A 403 24.59 4.42 -15.52
N GLU A 404 25.61 5.08 -16.07
CA GLU A 404 25.62 6.51 -16.34
C GLU A 404 24.56 6.90 -17.40
N SER A 405 24.37 6.08 -18.44
CA SER A 405 23.28 6.26 -19.41
C SER A 405 21.89 6.09 -18.77
N GLU A 406 21.73 5.13 -17.86
CA GLU A 406 20.48 4.91 -17.13
C GLU A 406 20.20 6.06 -16.13
N VAL A 407 21.23 6.60 -15.47
CA VAL A 407 21.15 7.76 -14.58
C VAL A 407 20.81 9.05 -15.35
N THR A 408 21.40 9.28 -16.52
CA THR A 408 21.07 10.46 -17.35
C THR A 408 19.65 10.39 -17.90
N ARG A 409 19.18 9.21 -18.32
CA ARG A 409 17.78 8.96 -18.70
C ARG A 409 16.81 9.15 -17.52
N ALA A 410 17.16 8.70 -16.32
CA ALA A 410 16.35 8.92 -15.13
C ALA A 410 16.26 10.42 -14.77
N LYS A 411 17.37 11.17 -14.92
CA LYS A 411 17.39 12.63 -14.74
C LYS A 411 16.47 13.35 -15.73
N SER A 412 16.45 12.96 -17.01
CA SER A 412 15.54 13.59 -17.99
C SER A 412 14.06 13.28 -17.69
N GLN A 413 13.75 12.04 -17.30
CA GLN A 413 12.39 11.68 -16.87
C GLN A 413 11.94 12.50 -15.64
N ILE A 414 12.85 12.77 -14.69
CA ILE A 414 12.56 13.63 -13.54
C ILE A 414 12.29 15.08 -13.99
N THR A 415 13.03 15.63 -14.95
CA THR A 415 12.77 17.00 -15.44
C THR A 415 11.43 17.11 -16.18
N ASP A 416 11.06 16.10 -16.97
CA ASP A 416 9.78 16.06 -17.68
C ASP A 416 8.59 15.96 -16.70
N LEU A 417 8.74 15.15 -15.65
CA LEU A 417 7.75 15.05 -14.55
C LEU A 417 7.66 16.34 -13.73
N GLN A 418 8.78 17.06 -13.53
CA GLN A 418 8.77 18.37 -12.88
C GLN A 418 8.07 19.44 -13.72
N GLU A 419 8.27 19.46 -15.04
CA GLU A 419 7.58 20.42 -15.92
C GLU A 419 6.07 20.12 -16.01
N THR A 420 5.69 18.85 -16.18
CA THR A 420 4.28 18.47 -16.19
C THR A 420 3.59 18.79 -14.86
N ASN A 421 4.22 18.56 -13.71
CA ASN A 421 3.71 18.96 -12.40
C ASN A 421 3.62 20.50 -12.24
N LYS A 422 4.63 21.25 -12.68
CA LYS A 422 4.56 22.72 -12.68
C LYS A 422 3.39 23.24 -13.53
N SER A 423 3.09 22.56 -14.65
CA SER A 423 1.93 22.89 -15.48
C SER A 423 0.59 22.57 -14.81
N SER A 424 0.50 21.49 -14.02
CA SER A 424 -0.73 21.15 -13.28
C SER A 424 -0.94 22.09 -12.10
N GLU A 425 0.11 22.45 -11.35
CA GLU A 425 0.08 23.48 -10.30
C GLU A 425 -0.41 24.83 -10.82
N GLN A 426 0.03 25.24 -12.02
CA GLN A 426 -0.47 26.46 -12.68
C GLN A 426 -1.95 26.37 -13.03
N ARG A 427 -2.43 25.25 -13.58
CA ARG A 427 -3.87 25.04 -13.87
C ARG A 427 -4.70 25.05 -12.59
N THR A 428 -4.24 24.36 -11.54
CA THR A 428 -4.90 24.36 -10.21
C THR A 428 -4.97 25.78 -9.65
N SER A 429 -3.89 26.56 -9.74
CA SER A 429 -3.87 27.95 -9.28
C SER A 429 -4.88 28.83 -10.04
N GLN A 430 -5.03 28.63 -11.35
CA GLN A 430 -6.04 29.33 -12.17
C GLN A 430 -7.47 28.93 -11.78
N LEU A 431 -7.71 27.64 -11.50
CA LEU A 431 -9.02 27.15 -11.06
C LEU A 431 -9.39 27.67 -9.67
N VAL A 432 -8.45 27.71 -8.72
CA VAL A 432 -8.65 28.32 -7.39
C VAL A 432 -9.01 29.79 -7.52
N ALA A 433 -8.25 30.59 -8.28
CA ALA A 433 -8.55 32.00 -8.49
C ALA A 433 -9.94 32.22 -9.15
N ARG A 434 -10.37 31.29 -10.02
CA ARG A 434 -11.73 31.32 -10.60
C ARG A 434 -12.81 30.95 -9.58
N LEU A 435 -12.55 29.99 -8.67
CA LEU A 435 -13.46 29.65 -7.58
C LEU A 435 -13.62 30.81 -6.61
N ASP A 436 -12.52 31.46 -6.19
CA ASP A 436 -12.54 32.67 -5.35
C ASP A 436 -13.40 33.79 -5.99
N GLY A 437 -13.26 33.97 -7.32
CA GLY A 437 -14.08 34.90 -8.10
C GLY A 437 -15.57 34.55 -8.16
N LEU A 438 -15.92 33.26 -8.18
CA LEU A 438 -17.32 32.81 -8.13
C LEU A 438 -17.90 32.87 -6.71
N GLU A 439 -17.11 32.58 -5.68
CA GLU A 439 -17.53 32.71 -4.27
C GLU A 439 -17.83 34.16 -3.89
N THR A 440 -16.98 35.11 -4.33
CA THR A 440 -17.22 36.54 -4.09
C THR A 440 -18.51 37.01 -4.78
N LEU A 441 -18.71 36.64 -6.06
CA LEU A 441 -19.96 36.93 -6.78
C LEU A 441 -21.20 36.29 -6.11
N LEU A 442 -21.09 35.07 -5.58
CA LEU A 442 -22.18 34.43 -4.85
C LEU A 442 -22.55 35.23 -3.59
N ARG A 443 -21.56 35.62 -2.77
CA ARG A 443 -21.78 36.42 -1.55
C ARG A 443 -22.37 37.80 -1.87
N GLU A 444 -21.99 38.41 -3.00
CA GLU A 444 -22.62 39.65 -3.48
C GLU A 444 -24.10 39.43 -3.82
N LYS A 445 -24.44 38.34 -4.52
CA LYS A 445 -25.83 38.00 -4.87
C LYS A 445 -26.67 37.62 -3.65
N GLU A 446 -26.10 36.92 -2.68
CA GLU A 446 -26.73 36.67 -1.37
C GLU A 446 -27.01 37.98 -0.63
N SER A 447 -26.05 38.93 -0.63
CA SER A 447 -26.23 40.26 -0.04
C SER A 447 -27.32 41.07 -0.75
N GLU A 448 -27.42 40.99 -2.07
CA GLU A 448 -28.50 41.61 -2.85
C GLU A 448 -29.87 40.98 -2.54
N LEU A 449 -29.95 39.65 -2.51
CA LEU A 449 -31.17 38.91 -2.16
C LEU A 449 -31.63 39.23 -0.73
N GLU A 450 -30.70 39.35 0.21
CA GLU A 450 -31.03 39.70 1.59
C GLU A 450 -31.50 41.16 1.72
N LYS A 451 -30.99 42.07 0.90
CA LYS A 451 -31.53 43.44 0.79
C LYS A 451 -32.94 43.47 0.18
N THR A 452 -33.26 42.62 -0.80
CA THR A 452 -34.61 42.55 -1.38
C THR A 452 -35.60 41.85 -0.44
N LYS A 453 -35.19 40.78 0.24
CA LYS A 453 -35.98 40.13 1.31
C LYS A 453 -36.34 41.10 2.44
N ARG A 454 -35.40 41.95 2.89
CA ARG A 454 -35.69 42.99 3.88
C ARG A 454 -36.72 44.00 3.34
N LYS A 455 -36.49 44.58 2.16
CA LYS A 455 -37.46 45.48 1.51
C LYS A 455 -38.86 44.88 1.35
N LEU A 456 -38.97 43.58 1.06
CA LEU A 456 -40.24 42.86 0.97
C LEU A 456 -40.92 42.72 2.35
N ASN A 457 -40.15 42.43 3.40
CA ASN A 457 -40.66 42.38 4.78
C ASN A 457 -40.99 43.77 5.36
N ASP A 458 -40.39 44.82 4.82
CA ASP A 458 -40.65 46.21 5.20
C ASP A 458 -41.90 46.80 4.51
N LEU A 459 -42.51 46.09 3.55
CA LEU A 459 -43.76 46.53 2.92
C LEU A 459 -44.93 46.47 3.92
N PRO A 460 -45.75 47.54 4.02
CA PRO A 460 -46.81 47.64 5.02
C PRO A 460 -47.88 46.56 4.85
N ASP A 461 -48.18 46.16 3.61
CA ASP A 461 -49.17 45.12 3.33
C ASP A 461 -48.72 43.75 3.88
N VAL A 462 -47.44 43.41 3.73
CA VAL A 462 -46.85 42.16 4.25
C VAL A 462 -46.76 42.17 5.78
N GLN A 463 -46.48 43.33 6.38
CA GLN A 463 -46.51 43.50 7.83
C GLN A 463 -47.93 43.39 8.40
N MET A 464 -48.92 43.95 7.68
CA MET A 464 -50.33 43.88 8.04
C MET A 464 -50.86 42.45 7.89
N GLU A 465 -50.53 41.75 6.80
CA GLU A 465 -50.82 40.33 6.57
C GLU A 465 -50.27 39.48 7.72
N ARG A 466 -49.00 39.66 8.11
CA ARG A 466 -48.39 38.97 9.26
C ARG A 466 -49.13 39.27 10.58
N SER A 467 -49.58 40.51 10.79
CA SER A 467 -50.37 40.88 11.97
C SER A 467 -51.77 40.25 11.98
N LEU A 468 -52.42 40.14 10.81
CA LEU A 468 -53.71 39.48 10.64
C LEU A 468 -53.58 37.97 10.83
N GLN A 469 -52.51 37.35 10.32
CA GLN A 469 -52.23 35.93 10.49
C GLN A 469 -52.06 35.56 11.96
N LEU A 470 -51.29 36.33 12.75
CA LEU A 470 -51.16 36.11 14.19
C LEU A 470 -52.52 36.17 14.92
N LYS A 471 -53.37 37.14 14.58
CA LYS A 471 -54.73 37.25 15.15
C LYS A 471 -55.65 36.09 14.75
N LEU A 472 -55.47 35.57 13.52
CA LEU A 472 -56.20 34.39 13.05
C LEU A 472 -55.75 33.14 13.81
N ASP A 473 -54.45 32.96 14.01
CA ASP A 473 -53.89 31.84 14.76
C ASP A 473 -54.33 31.88 16.24
N GLU A 474 -54.31 33.05 16.87
CA GLU A 474 -54.88 33.28 18.22
C GLU A 474 -56.37 32.91 18.28
N ALA A 475 -57.16 33.35 17.29
CA ALA A 475 -58.59 33.02 17.21
C ALA A 475 -58.85 31.52 16.95
N ILE A 476 -57.97 30.84 16.21
CA ILE A 476 -58.03 29.38 16.00
C ILE A 476 -57.72 28.64 17.30
N ILE A 477 -56.71 29.07 18.06
CA ILE A 477 -56.36 28.51 19.37
C ILE A 477 -57.56 28.63 20.33
N GLU A 478 -58.16 29.82 20.43
CA GLU A 478 -59.33 30.02 21.31
C GLU A 478 -60.57 29.25 20.81
N LYS A 479 -60.82 29.19 19.50
CA LYS A 479 -61.89 28.33 18.93
C LYS A 479 -61.70 26.87 19.31
N ASN A 480 -60.47 26.35 19.22
CA ASN A 480 -60.18 24.96 19.57
C ASN A 480 -60.33 24.69 21.07
N ARG A 481 -59.94 25.67 21.92
CA ARG A 481 -60.19 25.63 23.37
C ARG A 481 -61.69 25.59 23.70
N LEU A 482 -62.49 26.43 23.05
CA LEU A 482 -63.94 26.47 23.23
C LEU A 482 -64.63 25.20 22.72
N LEU A 483 -64.14 24.60 21.62
CA LEU A 483 -64.62 23.30 21.15
C LEU A 483 -64.36 22.19 22.17
N SER A 484 -63.16 22.11 22.74
CA SER A 484 -62.85 21.15 23.81
C SER A 484 -63.82 21.29 25.00
N LEU A 485 -64.08 22.53 25.43
CA LEU A 485 -65.03 22.80 26.52
C LEU A 485 -66.47 22.39 26.16
N ILE A 486 -66.90 22.59 24.92
CA ILE A 486 -68.23 22.16 24.44
C ILE A 486 -68.34 20.63 24.43
N ASP A 487 -67.29 19.92 24.00
CA ASP A 487 -67.28 18.47 23.95
C ASP A 487 -67.19 17.85 25.36
N ASP A 488 -66.43 18.45 26.29
CA ASP A 488 -66.45 18.08 27.72
C ASP A 488 -67.85 18.24 28.33
N LEU A 489 -68.53 19.36 28.06
CA LEU A 489 -69.89 19.61 28.55
C LEU A 489 -70.91 18.63 27.95
N ARG A 490 -70.76 18.27 26.66
CA ARG A 490 -71.60 17.25 26.00
C ARG A 490 -71.38 15.87 26.60
N GLN A 491 -70.13 15.47 26.79
CA GLN A 491 -69.79 14.18 27.38
C GLN A 491 -70.32 14.06 28.81
N ASN A 492 -70.23 15.12 29.61
CA ASN A 492 -70.80 15.16 30.95
C ASN A 492 -72.34 15.07 30.94
N ALA A 493 -73.02 15.82 30.07
CA ALA A 493 -74.47 15.77 29.95
C ALA A 493 -74.99 14.41 29.42
N GLU A 494 -74.26 13.78 28.50
CA GLU A 494 -74.57 12.42 28.03
C GLU A 494 -74.33 11.39 29.14
N LYS A 495 -73.22 11.50 29.88
CA LYS A 495 -72.94 10.67 31.05
C LYS A 495 -74.06 10.75 32.10
N GLU A 496 -74.43 11.95 32.54
CA GLU A 496 -75.55 12.17 33.47
C GLU A 496 -76.86 11.56 32.96
N ARG A 497 -77.15 11.70 31.66
CA ARG A 497 -78.34 11.08 31.03
C ARG A 497 -78.27 9.55 31.07
N THR A 498 -77.11 8.96 30.81
CA THR A 498 -76.94 7.49 30.88
C THR A 498 -77.03 6.97 32.30
N GLU A 499 -76.48 7.68 33.28
CA GLU A 499 -76.59 7.35 34.71
C GLU A 499 -78.05 7.42 35.17
N GLN A 500 -78.79 8.48 34.79
CA GLN A 500 -80.24 8.56 35.04
C GLN A 500 -81.00 7.39 34.40
N LEU A 501 -80.73 7.06 33.13
CA LEU A 501 -81.36 5.93 32.45
C LEU A 501 -81.07 4.60 33.17
N GLN A 502 -79.84 4.38 33.61
CA GLN A 502 -79.46 3.19 34.39
C GLN A 502 -80.20 3.12 35.73
N THR A 503 -80.34 4.24 36.45
CA THR A 503 -81.12 4.25 37.70
C THR A 503 -82.60 3.91 37.48
N PHE A 504 -83.23 4.46 36.43
CA PHE A 504 -84.60 4.09 36.08
C PHE A 504 -84.73 2.64 35.61
N GLN A 505 -83.75 2.11 34.87
CA GLN A 505 -83.74 0.69 34.47
C GLN A 505 -83.59 -0.23 35.68
N ALA A 506 -82.70 0.08 36.62
CA ALA A 506 -82.53 -0.68 37.86
C ALA A 506 -83.82 -0.70 38.69
N GLN A 507 -84.46 0.46 38.87
CA GLN A 507 -85.77 0.57 39.54
C GLN A 507 -86.87 -0.24 38.84
N ASN A 508 -86.91 -0.22 37.49
CA ASN A 508 -87.87 -1.05 36.76
C ASN A 508 -87.61 -2.55 36.95
N VAL A 509 -86.36 -3.00 36.93
CA VAL A 509 -86.00 -4.41 37.18
C VAL A 509 -86.36 -4.83 38.62
N GLU A 510 -86.10 -3.98 39.61
CA GLU A 510 -86.48 -4.21 41.00
C GLU A 510 -88.01 -4.33 41.13
N LEU A 511 -88.77 -3.39 40.55
CA LEU A 511 -90.23 -3.44 40.52
C LEU A 511 -90.74 -4.70 39.81
N THR A 512 -90.19 -5.08 38.67
CA THR A 512 -90.54 -6.33 37.97
C THR A 512 -90.28 -7.55 38.86
N SER A 513 -89.13 -7.62 39.54
CA SER A 513 -88.81 -8.72 40.46
C SER A 513 -89.78 -8.78 41.64
N THR A 514 -90.17 -7.64 42.22
CA THR A 514 -91.21 -7.62 43.29
C THR A 514 -92.56 -8.09 42.77
N ILE A 515 -92.94 -7.73 41.53
CA ILE A 515 -94.17 -8.20 40.88
C ILE A 515 -94.11 -9.72 40.66
N GLU A 516 -92.99 -10.27 40.18
CA GLU A 516 -92.79 -11.71 39.99
C GLU A 516 -92.87 -12.48 41.33
N CYS A 517 -92.24 -11.96 42.39
CA CYS A 517 -92.36 -12.53 43.74
C CYS A 517 -93.82 -12.55 44.22
N LEU A 518 -94.55 -11.44 44.06
CA LEU A 518 -95.96 -11.35 44.43
C LEU A 518 -96.86 -12.25 43.56
N GLN A 519 -96.58 -12.37 42.26
CA GLN A 519 -97.27 -13.30 41.36
C GLN A 519 -97.05 -14.75 41.76
N LYS A 520 -95.81 -15.13 42.11
CA LYS A 520 -95.49 -16.47 42.61
C LYS A 520 -96.19 -16.74 43.95
N GLU A 521 -96.16 -15.78 44.86
CA GLU A 521 -96.90 -15.84 46.13
C GLU A 521 -98.42 -15.98 45.95
N LEU A 522 -98.98 -15.38 44.89
CA LEU A 522 -100.38 -15.55 44.51
C LEU A 522 -100.63 -16.92 43.88
N SER A 523 -99.74 -17.44 43.03
CA SER A 523 -99.88 -18.79 42.46
C SER A 523 -99.71 -19.88 43.50
N ASP A 524 -98.79 -19.73 44.46
CA ASP A 524 -98.58 -20.69 45.55
C ASP A 524 -99.83 -20.71 46.47
N ARG A 525 -100.42 -19.54 46.74
CA ARG A 525 -101.73 -19.44 47.43
C ARG A 525 -102.87 -20.04 46.59
N GLN A 526 -102.88 -19.85 45.27
CA GLN A 526 -103.89 -20.45 44.39
C GLN A 526 -103.78 -21.98 44.38
N ILE A 527 -102.57 -22.56 44.25
CA ILE A 527 -102.36 -24.02 44.32
C ILE A 527 -102.77 -24.57 45.68
N LEU A 528 -102.49 -23.85 46.76
CA LEU A 528 -102.95 -24.22 48.10
C LEU A 528 -104.49 -24.21 48.21
N LEU A 529 -105.16 -23.21 47.64
CA LEU A 529 -106.62 -23.15 47.55
C LEU A 529 -107.18 -24.27 46.65
N GLU A 530 -106.55 -24.55 45.51
CA GLU A 530 -106.92 -25.63 44.59
C GLU A 530 -106.84 -26.99 45.29
N SER A 531 -105.74 -27.25 46.02
CA SER A 531 -105.54 -28.47 46.80
C SER A 531 -106.52 -28.58 47.98
N GLN A 532 -106.84 -27.47 48.65
CA GLN A 532 -107.88 -27.44 49.68
C GLN A 532 -109.27 -27.70 49.07
N ASN A 533 -109.58 -27.12 47.92
CA ASN A 533 -110.83 -27.33 47.18
C ASN A 533 -110.95 -28.74 46.64
N GLU A 534 -109.87 -29.35 46.14
CA GLU A 534 -109.82 -30.74 45.72
C GLU A 534 -110.02 -31.67 46.92
N LYS A 535 -109.40 -31.38 48.07
CA LYS A 535 -109.61 -32.14 49.30
C LYS A 535 -111.04 -32.00 49.86
N ILE A 536 -111.64 -30.82 49.77
CA ILE A 536 -113.08 -30.61 50.03
C ILE A 536 -113.92 -31.39 49.02
N GLY A 537 -113.49 -31.45 47.75
CA GLY A 537 -114.12 -32.18 46.67
C GLY A 537 -114.05 -33.70 46.83
N ASP A 538 -112.94 -34.24 47.32
CA ASP A 538 -112.77 -35.67 47.64
C ASP A 538 -113.59 -36.05 48.86
N LEU A 539 -113.54 -35.26 49.94
CA LEU A 539 -114.47 -35.43 51.06
C LEU A 539 -115.92 -35.34 50.59
N GLY A 540 -116.22 -34.45 49.63
CA GLY A 540 -117.53 -34.35 48.97
C GLY A 540 -117.90 -35.54 48.09
N ARG A 541 -116.92 -36.20 47.45
CA ARG A 541 -117.10 -37.44 46.66
C ARG A 541 -117.28 -38.67 47.54
N GLU A 542 -116.52 -38.75 48.64
CA GLU A 542 -116.64 -39.80 49.67
C GLU A 542 -117.99 -39.69 50.40
N LEU A 543 -118.43 -38.48 50.77
CA LEU A 543 -119.77 -38.24 51.29
C LEU A 543 -120.86 -38.49 50.22
N GLY A 544 -120.60 -38.10 48.96
CA GLY A 544 -121.57 -38.17 47.86
C GLY A 544 -121.93 -39.60 47.41
N ASN A 545 -121.04 -40.58 47.59
CA ASN A 545 -121.32 -41.97 47.26
C ASN A 545 -122.23 -42.69 48.29
N CYS A 546 -122.55 -42.04 49.42
CA CYS A 546 -123.31 -42.64 50.51
C CYS A 546 -124.51 -41.83 51.01
N GLU A 547 -125.18 -41.01 50.19
CA GLU A 547 -126.58 -40.63 50.52
C GLU A 547 -127.47 -40.20 49.33
N LYS A 548 -128.71 -40.73 49.31
CA LYS A 548 -129.79 -40.29 48.41
C LYS A 548 -130.86 -39.53 49.19
N LYS A 549 -131.36 -38.44 48.58
CA LYS A 549 -132.51 -37.58 48.99
C LYS A 549 -132.20 -36.51 50.06
N GLN A 550 -132.35 -35.22 49.72
CA GLN A 550 -133.59 -34.43 49.95
C GLN A 550 -133.46 -32.96 49.44
N PRO A 551 -134.56 -32.16 49.39
CA PRO A 551 -134.64 -30.87 48.66
C PRO A 551 -134.98 -29.63 49.53
N LYS A 552 -135.25 -28.47 48.87
CA LYS A 552 -135.77 -27.14 49.36
C LYS A 552 -134.68 -26.08 49.65
N LYS A 553 -134.90 -24.75 49.58
CA LYS A 553 -135.95 -23.85 48.98
C LYS A 553 -135.44 -22.38 48.93
N GLU A 554 -135.98 -21.60 47.98
CA GLU A 554 -136.38 -20.17 48.02
C GLU A 554 -135.66 -19.09 48.87
N SER A 555 -135.23 -17.99 48.21
CA SER A 555 -135.69 -16.57 48.35
C SER A 555 -134.59 -15.64 47.77
N ASP A 556 -134.75 -14.74 46.79
CA ASP A 556 -135.80 -13.79 46.31
C ASP A 556 -135.66 -12.36 46.88
N VAL A 557 -136.07 -11.33 46.11
CA VAL A 557 -135.97 -9.85 46.33
C VAL A 557 -134.57 -9.25 46.01
N SER A 558 -134.36 -8.13 45.29
CA SER A 558 -135.24 -7.17 44.55
C SER A 558 -134.50 -6.71 43.28
N LYS A 559 -135.13 -6.67 42.09
CA LYS A 559 -135.55 -5.42 41.40
C LYS A 559 -134.87 -4.12 41.87
N ASP A 560 -133.80 -3.69 41.17
CA ASP A 560 -133.58 -2.28 40.79
C ASP A 560 -132.60 -2.04 39.62
N ASP A 561 -131.74 -3.01 39.24
CA ASP A 561 -130.71 -2.80 38.19
C ASP A 561 -131.19 -2.75 36.72
N LYS A 562 -132.51 -2.84 36.46
CA LYS A 562 -133.07 -2.90 35.10
C LYS A 562 -133.28 -1.53 34.43
N ILE A 563 -133.05 -0.42 35.14
CA ILE A 563 -133.19 0.94 34.59
C ILE A 563 -131.83 1.51 34.15
N GLN A 564 -130.77 1.33 34.95
CA GLN A 564 -129.43 1.85 34.63
C GLN A 564 -128.80 1.18 33.39
N LEU A 565 -129.10 -0.11 33.14
CA LEU A 565 -128.68 -0.81 31.92
C LEU A 565 -129.35 -0.32 30.63
N ALA A 566 -130.42 0.48 30.70
CA ALA A 566 -131.07 1.08 29.54
C ALA A 566 -130.48 2.45 29.18
N GLU A 567 -129.98 3.20 30.16
CA GLU A 567 -129.29 4.47 29.93
C GLU A 567 -127.87 4.24 29.41
N ALA A 568 -127.11 3.30 30.00
CA ALA A 568 -125.80 2.90 29.49
C ALA A 568 -125.83 2.44 28.00
N ARG A 569 -126.91 1.79 27.56
CA ARG A 569 -127.08 1.41 26.15
C ARG A 569 -127.34 2.61 25.22
N LYS A 570 -128.12 3.60 25.67
CA LYS A 570 -128.34 4.84 24.90
C LYS A 570 -127.08 5.71 24.82
N GLU A 571 -126.24 5.68 25.85
CA GLU A 571 -124.95 6.40 25.85
C GLU A 571 -123.93 5.73 24.92
N ILE A 572 -123.86 4.40 24.88
CA ILE A 572 -123.09 3.65 23.86
C ILE A 572 -123.59 3.97 22.44
N ASP A 573 -124.91 4.02 22.20
CA ASP A 573 -125.49 4.43 20.91
C ASP A 573 -125.29 5.93 20.59
N SER A 574 -124.90 6.75 21.56
CA SER A 574 -124.50 8.16 21.36
C SER A 574 -123.03 8.24 20.95
N LEU A 575 -122.15 7.54 21.69
CA LEU A 575 -120.72 7.46 21.42
C LEU A 575 -120.41 6.78 20.08
N LEU A 576 -121.18 5.77 19.66
CA LEU A 576 -121.08 5.16 18.33
C LEU A 576 -121.47 6.13 17.20
N ARG A 577 -122.45 7.03 17.41
CA ARG A 577 -122.78 8.09 16.44
C ARG A 577 -121.71 9.19 16.41
N MET A 578 -121.08 9.49 17.56
CA MET A 578 -119.96 10.43 17.59
C MET A 578 -118.72 9.86 16.89
N LEU A 579 -118.42 8.57 17.07
CA LEU A 579 -117.37 7.87 16.32
C LEU A 579 -117.69 7.81 14.82
N GLN A 580 -118.92 7.52 14.40
CA GLN A 580 -119.30 7.59 12.98
C GLN A 580 -119.20 9.00 12.38
N ASN A 581 -119.41 10.05 13.18
CA ASN A 581 -119.20 11.42 12.71
C ASN A 581 -117.71 11.76 12.63
N LEU A 582 -116.89 11.33 13.60
CA LEU A 582 -115.43 11.49 13.56
C LEU A 582 -114.77 10.66 12.44
N GLU A 583 -115.33 9.51 12.06
CA GLU A 583 -114.91 8.75 10.88
C GLU A 583 -115.32 9.44 9.56
N LYS A 584 -116.48 10.12 9.53
CA LYS A 584 -116.88 10.97 8.39
C LYS A 584 -116.01 12.23 8.28
N GLU A 585 -115.61 12.83 9.39
CA GLU A 585 -114.66 13.94 9.41
C GLU A 585 -113.25 13.49 9.02
N LYS A 586 -112.78 12.32 9.50
CA LYS A 586 -111.52 11.71 9.07
C LYS A 586 -111.50 11.42 7.56
N THR A 587 -112.58 10.89 7.00
CA THR A 587 -112.69 10.65 5.55
C THR A 587 -112.83 11.95 4.73
N SER A 588 -113.46 13.00 5.29
CA SER A 588 -113.52 14.35 4.70
C SER A 588 -112.18 15.09 4.73
N LEU A 589 -111.36 14.90 5.78
CA LEU A 589 -110.01 15.46 5.87
C LEU A 589 -109.03 14.71 4.95
N ILE A 590 -109.19 13.39 4.80
CA ILE A 590 -108.41 12.60 3.83
C ILE A 590 -108.76 12.97 2.38
N SER A 591 -110.02 13.30 2.06
CA SER A 591 -110.38 13.81 0.74
C SER A 591 -109.88 15.24 0.50
N GLN A 592 -109.90 16.14 1.50
CA GLN A 592 -109.28 17.46 1.40
C GLN A 592 -107.77 17.38 1.16
N CYS A 593 -107.03 16.52 1.88
CA CYS A 593 -105.61 16.30 1.61
C CYS A 593 -105.37 15.74 0.20
N LYS A 594 -106.20 14.80 -0.28
CA LYS A 594 -106.11 14.32 -1.68
C LYS A 594 -106.38 15.42 -2.71
N GLN A 595 -107.29 16.34 -2.44
CA GLN A 595 -107.66 17.43 -3.35
C GLN A 595 -106.61 18.56 -3.39
N LEU A 596 -105.87 18.76 -2.29
CA LEU A 596 -104.70 19.63 -2.25
C LEU A 596 -103.45 18.97 -2.86
N GLN A 597 -103.30 17.65 -2.75
CA GLN A 597 -102.20 16.91 -3.35
C GLN A 597 -102.39 16.70 -4.87
N SER A 598 -103.63 16.61 -5.36
CA SER A 598 -103.95 16.56 -6.80
C SER A 598 -103.83 17.90 -7.53
N SER A 599 -103.50 19.00 -6.85
CA SER A 599 -103.16 20.29 -7.49
C SER A 599 -101.66 20.50 -7.66
N LEU A 600 -100.81 19.51 -7.29
CA LEU A 600 -99.35 19.63 -7.35
C LEU A 600 -98.67 18.62 -8.30
N ASP A 601 -99.33 17.50 -8.63
CA ASP A 601 -98.76 16.39 -9.43
C ASP A 601 -99.27 16.32 -10.89
N GLU A 602 -99.58 17.45 -11.52
CA GLU A 602 -99.95 17.57 -12.97
C GLU A 602 -99.06 18.62 -13.66
N ALA A 603 -97.73 18.50 -13.51
CA ALA A 603 -96.77 19.40 -14.15
C ALA A 603 -95.38 18.78 -14.43
N CYS A 604 -95.30 17.53 -14.91
CA CYS A 604 -94.02 17.01 -15.41
C CYS A 604 -94.14 15.94 -16.52
N LYS A 605 -94.20 16.37 -17.79
CA LYS A 605 -93.35 15.83 -18.87
C LYS A 605 -93.23 16.83 -20.05
N PRO A 606 -92.15 16.76 -20.85
CA PRO A 606 -91.64 17.92 -21.57
C PRO A 606 -92.08 18.02 -23.04
N GLY A 607 -92.15 19.25 -23.57
CA GLY A 607 -92.01 19.50 -25.01
C GLY A 607 -92.84 20.65 -25.60
N THR A 608 -92.14 21.53 -26.34
CA THR A 608 -92.60 22.10 -27.62
C THR A 608 -93.60 23.29 -27.62
N THR A 609 -93.04 24.50 -27.46
CA THR A 609 -93.24 25.73 -28.27
C THR A 609 -94.64 26.27 -28.68
N SER A 610 -94.84 27.57 -28.40
CA SER A 610 -95.34 28.64 -29.32
C SER A 610 -96.72 29.29 -29.07
N ALA A 611 -96.72 30.58 -28.69
CA ALA A 611 -97.67 31.70 -28.98
C ALA A 611 -97.49 32.82 -27.91
N THR A 612 -96.90 34.01 -28.15
CA THR A 612 -97.43 35.22 -28.84
C THR A 612 -98.75 35.72 -28.20
N ILE A 613 -98.90 36.95 -27.64
CA ILE A 613 -99.19 38.23 -28.35
C ILE A 613 -99.31 39.44 -27.37
N HIS A 614 -98.71 40.61 -27.72
CA HIS A 614 -99.01 42.02 -27.31
C HIS A 614 -98.89 42.45 -25.82
N ARG A 615 -98.57 43.69 -25.41
CA ARG A 615 -98.07 44.97 -26.00
C ARG A 615 -97.69 45.89 -24.81
N SER A 616 -96.91 46.97 -24.89
CA SER A 616 -95.87 47.41 -25.84
C SER A 616 -95.24 48.72 -25.36
N ASP A 617 -93.90 48.84 -25.40
CA ASP A 617 -93.17 50.11 -25.44
C ASP A 617 -91.84 49.90 -26.21
N ALA A 618 -91.48 50.85 -27.06
CA ALA A 618 -90.20 50.85 -27.80
C ALA A 618 -89.17 51.66 -27.00
N PRO A 619 -87.87 51.31 -26.99
CA PRO A 619 -87.04 51.69 -28.16
C PRO A 619 -85.78 50.83 -28.47
N LYS A 620 -85.32 50.98 -29.72
CA LYS A 620 -83.92 50.93 -30.21
C LYS A 620 -83.10 49.61 -30.17
N ILE A 621 -82.94 49.10 -31.38
CA ILE A 621 -81.79 48.36 -31.95
C ILE A 621 -80.45 48.60 -31.22
N PRO A 622 -79.75 47.55 -30.74
CA PRO A 622 -78.31 47.52 -30.63
C PRO A 622 -77.68 47.06 -31.96
N SER A 623 -76.63 47.75 -32.38
CA SER A 623 -76.01 47.60 -33.71
C SER A 623 -75.38 46.23 -33.98
N SER A 624 -75.07 45.99 -35.27
CA SER A 624 -74.26 44.86 -35.77
C SER A 624 -72.89 44.69 -35.08
N GLY A 625 -72.42 45.68 -34.31
CA GLY A 625 -71.20 45.55 -33.50
C GLY A 625 -71.35 44.50 -32.40
N THR A 626 -72.47 44.47 -31.67
CA THR A 626 -72.58 43.66 -30.43
C THR A 626 -72.41 42.14 -30.64
N LEU A 627 -72.94 41.61 -31.74
CA LEU A 627 -72.73 40.19 -32.12
C LEU A 627 -71.34 39.95 -32.71
N LYS A 628 -70.78 40.92 -33.46
CA LYS A 628 -69.39 40.85 -33.94
C LYS A 628 -68.41 40.79 -32.76
N ASN A 629 -68.51 41.71 -31.82
CA ASN A 629 -67.66 41.75 -30.63
C ASN A 629 -67.71 40.43 -29.86
N ARG A 630 -68.89 39.81 -29.71
CA ARG A 630 -69.02 38.51 -29.01
C ARG A 630 -68.44 37.32 -29.79
N ILE A 631 -68.49 37.36 -31.13
CA ILE A 631 -67.80 36.38 -31.97
C ILE A 631 -66.29 36.60 -31.89
N GLU A 632 -65.84 37.86 -31.94
CA GLU A 632 -64.44 38.27 -31.88
C GLU A 632 -63.79 37.88 -30.54
N GLU A 633 -64.49 38.08 -29.41
CA GLU A 633 -64.11 37.56 -28.07
C GLU A 633 -63.98 36.02 -28.05
N LEU A 634 -64.89 35.29 -28.69
CA LEU A 634 -64.86 33.82 -28.72
C LEU A 634 -63.76 33.29 -29.65
N GLU A 635 -63.50 33.96 -30.76
CA GLU A 635 -62.37 33.67 -31.63
C GLU A 635 -61.02 34.04 -30.97
N GLU A 636 -60.98 35.09 -30.16
CA GLU A 636 -59.80 35.49 -29.39
C GLU A 636 -59.50 34.47 -28.29
N ALA A 637 -60.51 34.08 -27.49
CA ALA A 637 -60.38 32.98 -26.54
C ALA A 637 -60.00 31.64 -27.24
N LEU A 638 -60.45 31.39 -28.46
CA LEU A 638 -60.03 30.23 -29.24
C LEU A 638 -58.55 30.34 -29.66
N ARG A 639 -58.11 31.50 -30.18
CA ARG A 639 -56.71 31.79 -30.52
C ARG A 639 -55.79 31.63 -29.31
N GLU A 640 -56.18 32.16 -28.16
CA GLU A 640 -55.46 31.98 -26.89
C GLU A 640 -55.41 30.50 -26.49
N SER A 641 -56.53 29.77 -26.53
CA SER A 641 -56.57 28.35 -26.18
C SER A 641 -55.66 27.48 -27.06
N VAL A 642 -55.54 27.82 -28.35
CA VAL A 642 -54.65 27.15 -29.30
C VAL A 642 -53.19 27.55 -29.03
N SER A 643 -52.90 28.82 -28.75
CA SER A 643 -51.54 29.27 -28.36
C SER A 643 -51.07 28.57 -27.09
N ILE A 644 -51.88 28.56 -26.02
CA ILE A 644 -51.60 27.87 -24.76
C ILE A 644 -51.38 26.37 -24.96
N THR A 645 -52.12 25.74 -25.90
CA THR A 645 -51.93 24.33 -26.24
C THR A 645 -50.61 24.10 -26.97
N ALA A 646 -50.29 24.92 -27.98
CA ALA A 646 -49.02 24.83 -28.71
C ALA A 646 -47.80 25.11 -27.82
N GLU A 647 -47.89 26.09 -26.93
CA GLU A 647 -46.87 26.42 -25.94
C GLU A 647 -46.66 25.28 -24.94
N ARG A 648 -47.75 24.64 -24.46
CA ARG A 648 -47.67 23.44 -23.62
C ARG A 648 -47.04 22.26 -24.35
N GLU A 649 -47.42 22.00 -25.60
CA GLU A 649 -46.82 20.92 -26.40
C GLU A 649 -45.32 21.16 -26.66
N LEU A 650 -44.92 22.41 -26.94
CA LEU A 650 -43.52 22.81 -27.08
C LEU A 650 -42.75 22.61 -25.76
N HIS A 651 -43.31 23.04 -24.62
CA HIS A 651 -42.69 22.83 -23.31
C HIS A 651 -42.55 21.34 -22.97
N ILE A 652 -43.56 20.52 -23.28
CA ILE A 652 -43.51 19.06 -23.11
C ILE A 652 -42.44 18.44 -24.03
N ALA A 653 -42.28 18.92 -25.27
CA ALA A 653 -41.23 18.46 -26.18
C ALA A 653 -39.82 18.83 -25.66
N GLN A 654 -39.63 20.06 -25.18
CA GLN A 654 -38.38 20.51 -24.55
C GLN A 654 -38.05 19.70 -23.28
N GLN A 655 -39.05 19.47 -22.41
CA GLN A 655 -38.89 18.65 -21.20
C GLN A 655 -38.51 17.19 -21.54
N ARG A 656 -39.06 16.62 -22.62
CA ARG A 656 -38.70 15.28 -23.11
C ARG A 656 -37.27 15.23 -23.65
N GLN A 657 -36.85 16.25 -24.41
CA GLN A 657 -35.48 16.35 -24.92
C GLN A 657 -34.45 16.46 -23.78
N LEU A 658 -34.73 17.30 -22.77
CA LEU A 658 -33.86 17.45 -21.60
C LEU A 658 -33.77 16.15 -20.78
N ASN A 659 -34.88 15.44 -20.60
CA ASN A 659 -34.87 14.11 -19.94
C ASN A 659 -34.07 13.07 -20.74
N GLN A 660 -34.11 13.07 -22.07
CA GLN A 660 -33.26 12.20 -22.88
C GLN A 660 -31.77 12.52 -22.71
N GLN A 661 -31.38 13.79 -22.70
CA GLN A 661 -30.00 14.22 -22.47
C GLN A 661 -29.50 13.82 -21.08
N LEU A 662 -30.29 14.06 -20.03
CA LEU A 662 -29.96 13.62 -18.67
C LEU A 662 -29.85 12.10 -18.58
N THR A 663 -30.73 11.35 -19.24
CA THR A 663 -30.67 9.88 -19.28
C THR A 663 -29.39 9.38 -19.96
N GLN A 664 -28.97 10.00 -21.06
CA GLN A 664 -27.72 9.65 -21.76
C GLN A 664 -26.49 9.92 -20.87
N GLN A 665 -26.40 11.10 -20.25
CA GLN A 665 -25.33 11.41 -19.29
C GLN A 665 -25.28 10.43 -18.11
N LEU A 666 -26.44 10.01 -17.59
CA LEU A 666 -26.52 9.04 -16.49
C LEU A 666 -26.03 7.65 -16.92
N VAL A 667 -26.26 7.25 -18.18
CA VAL A 667 -25.72 6.01 -18.76
C VAL A 667 -24.20 6.10 -18.95
N GLU A 668 -23.69 7.22 -19.46
CA GLU A 668 -22.25 7.46 -19.64
C GLU A 668 -21.52 7.50 -18.29
N SER A 669 -22.00 8.24 -17.29
CA SER A 669 -21.43 8.24 -15.94
C SER A 669 -21.45 6.84 -15.29
N ARG A 670 -22.50 6.04 -15.52
CA ARG A 670 -22.55 4.63 -15.05
C ARG A 670 -21.53 3.75 -15.77
N ARG A 671 -21.26 4.01 -17.04
CA ARG A 671 -20.24 3.32 -17.83
C ARG A 671 -18.84 3.67 -17.31
N GLU A 672 -18.52 4.96 -17.16
CA GLU A 672 -17.24 5.43 -16.62
C GLU A 672 -16.97 4.87 -15.23
N ILE A 673 -17.96 4.90 -14.32
CA ILE A 673 -17.85 4.29 -12.99
C ILE A 673 -17.57 2.79 -13.06
N SER A 674 -18.09 2.09 -14.08
CA SER A 674 -17.87 0.66 -14.28
C SER A 674 -16.47 0.35 -14.83
N GLU A 675 -15.98 1.18 -15.76
CA GLU A 675 -14.63 1.10 -16.31
C GLU A 675 -13.57 1.46 -15.24
N LEU A 676 -13.76 2.53 -14.48
CA LEU A 676 -12.91 2.90 -13.33
C LEU A 676 -12.90 1.79 -12.26
N LYS A 677 -14.05 1.18 -11.93
CA LYS A 677 -14.11 0.03 -11.02
C LYS A 677 -13.37 -1.21 -11.55
N LYS A 678 -13.23 -1.35 -12.86
CA LYS A 678 -12.43 -2.42 -13.47
C LYS A 678 -10.94 -2.11 -13.32
N CYS A 679 -10.49 -0.92 -13.72
CA CYS A 679 -9.09 -0.49 -13.56
C CYS A 679 -8.62 -0.54 -12.09
N VAL A 680 -9.45 -0.08 -11.14
CA VAL A 680 -9.16 -0.15 -9.70
C VAL A 680 -9.09 -1.59 -9.18
N LYS A 681 -9.81 -2.55 -9.78
CA LYS A 681 -9.69 -3.97 -9.41
C LYS A 681 -8.42 -4.61 -9.98
N GLU A 682 -8.03 -4.22 -11.19
CA GLU A 682 -6.85 -4.75 -11.88
C GLU A 682 -5.55 -4.27 -11.20
N LEU A 683 -5.40 -2.95 -11.00
CA LEU A 683 -4.24 -2.32 -10.33
C LEU A 683 -4.09 -2.67 -8.83
N SER A 684 -5.14 -3.20 -8.19
CA SER A 684 -5.16 -3.44 -6.74
C SER A 684 -4.76 -4.87 -6.35
N LYS A 685 -4.72 -5.80 -7.32
CA LYS A 685 -4.31 -7.20 -7.10
C LYS A 685 -3.01 -7.56 -7.82
N GLY A 686 -2.89 -7.27 -9.12
CA GLY A 686 -1.68 -7.59 -9.89
C GLY A 686 -0.45 -6.95 -9.28
N ASP A 687 -0.45 -5.62 -9.20
CA ASP A 687 0.65 -4.82 -8.66
C ASP A 687 1.04 -5.23 -7.23
N ARG A 688 0.07 -5.57 -6.37
CA ARG A 688 0.35 -6.04 -5.01
C ARG A 688 0.99 -7.43 -4.97
N GLU A 689 0.50 -8.36 -5.78
CA GLU A 689 1.08 -9.71 -5.88
C GLU A 689 2.48 -9.68 -6.52
N GLU A 690 2.72 -8.78 -7.47
CA GLU A 690 4.03 -8.53 -8.09
C GLU A 690 5.01 -7.87 -7.12
N ILE A 691 4.59 -6.84 -6.37
CA ILE A 691 5.41 -6.22 -5.32
C ILE A 691 5.75 -7.23 -4.21
N MET A 692 4.80 -8.07 -3.79
CA MET A 692 5.06 -9.14 -2.81
C MET A 692 6.06 -10.17 -3.35
N LYS A 693 5.92 -10.62 -4.60
CA LYS A 693 6.89 -11.51 -5.25
C LYS A 693 8.28 -10.86 -5.38
N ALA A 694 8.35 -9.56 -5.68
CA ALA A 694 9.60 -8.82 -5.74
C ALA A 694 10.29 -8.80 -4.37
N PHE A 695 9.57 -8.48 -3.29
CA PHE A 695 10.11 -8.56 -1.92
C PHE A 695 10.51 -9.98 -1.50
N GLU A 696 9.80 -11.02 -1.95
CA GLU A 696 10.19 -12.41 -1.73
C GLU A 696 11.47 -12.81 -2.47
N VAL A 697 11.70 -12.28 -3.67
CA VAL A 697 12.95 -12.47 -4.43
C VAL A 697 14.10 -11.70 -3.79
N GLU A 698 13.88 -10.44 -3.42
CA GLU A 698 14.89 -9.59 -2.78
C GLU A 698 15.29 -10.13 -1.40
N ARG A 699 14.32 -10.61 -0.60
CA ARG A 699 14.58 -11.34 0.65
C ARG A 699 15.41 -12.61 0.43
N ARG A 700 15.16 -13.37 -0.65
CA ARG A 700 15.98 -14.54 -1.00
C ARG A 700 17.41 -14.14 -1.36
N LYS A 701 17.56 -13.12 -2.20
CA LYS A 701 18.86 -12.56 -2.58
C LYS A 701 19.68 -12.13 -1.35
N HIS A 702 19.07 -11.44 -0.38
CA HIS A 702 19.75 -11.06 0.86
C HIS A 702 20.13 -12.26 1.75
N ILE A 703 19.33 -13.34 1.75
CA ILE A 703 19.69 -14.58 2.45
C ILE A 703 20.89 -15.24 1.74
N GLU A 704 20.91 -15.28 0.42
CA GLU A 704 22.04 -15.80 -0.38
C GLU A 704 23.31 -14.97 -0.19
N GLU A 705 23.22 -13.64 -0.19
CA GLU A 705 24.32 -12.70 0.11
C GLU A 705 24.86 -12.89 1.54
N LEU A 706 23.99 -13.04 2.54
CA LEU A 706 24.41 -13.27 3.92
C LEU A 706 25.08 -14.64 4.10
N LEU A 707 24.57 -15.67 3.43
CA LEU A 707 25.22 -16.98 3.37
C LEU A 707 26.53 -16.94 2.58
N PHE A 708 26.65 -16.07 1.56
CA PHE A 708 27.90 -15.82 0.82
C PHE A 708 28.98 -15.32 1.78
N LEU A 709 28.73 -14.18 2.42
CA LEU A 709 29.65 -13.54 3.35
C LEU A 709 30.04 -14.45 4.54
N LYS A 710 29.10 -15.24 5.07
CA LYS A 710 29.38 -16.15 6.18
C LYS A 710 30.33 -17.30 5.81
N HIS A 711 30.26 -17.81 4.59
CA HIS A 711 31.21 -18.81 4.08
C HIS A 711 32.58 -18.21 3.78
N GLU A 712 32.62 -17.01 3.18
CA GLU A 712 33.86 -16.27 2.92
C GLU A 712 34.59 -15.96 4.25
N ALA A 713 33.86 -15.50 5.28
CA ALA A 713 34.40 -15.28 6.61
C ALA A 713 34.92 -16.58 7.28
N LEU A 714 34.23 -17.71 7.09
CA LEU A 714 34.71 -19.02 7.58
C LEU A 714 35.98 -19.47 6.85
N LEU A 715 36.06 -19.30 5.53
CA LEU A 715 37.28 -19.59 4.75
C LEU A 715 38.45 -18.70 5.16
N ALA A 716 38.21 -17.39 5.36
CA ALA A 716 39.21 -16.45 5.84
C ALA A 716 39.71 -16.81 7.25
N ALA A 717 38.81 -17.18 8.16
CA ALA A 717 39.19 -17.64 9.50
C ALA A 717 39.99 -18.96 9.47
N ILE A 718 39.68 -19.89 8.55
CA ILE A 718 40.46 -21.11 8.35
C ILE A 718 41.85 -20.77 7.82
N SER A 719 41.97 -19.88 6.82
CA SER A 719 43.27 -19.49 6.25
C SER A 719 44.13 -18.71 7.25
N GLU A 720 43.54 -17.90 8.13
CA GLU A 720 44.21 -17.28 9.27
C GLU A 720 44.78 -18.35 10.23
N LYS A 721 44.00 -19.37 10.60
CA LYS A 721 44.51 -20.47 11.45
C LYS A 721 45.61 -21.28 10.74
N ASP A 722 45.49 -21.53 9.44
CA ASP A 722 46.55 -22.18 8.67
C ASP A 722 47.84 -21.34 8.60
N ALA A 723 47.74 -20.02 8.44
CA ALA A 723 48.88 -19.10 8.50
C ALA A 723 49.54 -19.09 9.90
N HIS A 724 48.74 -19.05 10.98
CA HIS A 724 49.26 -19.12 12.36
C HIS A 724 49.95 -20.45 12.64
N ILE A 725 49.39 -21.58 12.19
CA ILE A 725 50.01 -22.90 12.29
C ILE A 725 51.34 -22.94 11.53
N ALA A 726 51.40 -22.36 10.32
CA ALA A 726 52.63 -22.30 9.52
C ALA A 726 53.73 -21.46 10.22
N LEU A 727 53.39 -20.28 10.73
CA LEU A 727 54.32 -19.40 11.46
C LEU A 727 54.85 -20.06 12.74
N LEU A 728 53.99 -20.65 13.57
CA LEU A 728 54.41 -21.36 14.78
C LEU A 728 55.23 -22.62 14.47
N SER A 729 54.95 -23.30 13.35
CA SER A 729 55.75 -24.46 12.90
C SER A 729 57.16 -24.09 12.40
N GLN A 730 57.33 -22.85 11.90
CA GLN A 730 58.63 -22.28 11.53
C GLN A 730 59.37 -21.61 12.70
N SER A 731 58.66 -21.27 13.78
CA SER A 731 59.27 -20.73 15.01
C SER A 731 60.33 -21.67 15.61
N ARG A 732 61.25 -21.11 16.41
CA ARG A 732 62.36 -21.87 17.00
C ARG A 732 61.91 -22.77 18.15
N ASP A 733 60.90 -22.32 18.91
CA ASP A 733 60.43 -22.97 20.13
C ASP A 733 59.28 -23.97 19.91
N LYS A 734 58.62 -23.90 18.74
CA LYS A 734 57.60 -24.86 18.23
C LYS A 734 56.64 -25.38 19.30
N PRO A 735 55.89 -24.51 20.02
CA PRO A 735 55.04 -24.92 21.14
C PRO A 735 53.99 -25.95 20.68
N PRO A 736 54.14 -27.25 21.00
CA PRO A 736 53.37 -28.30 20.33
C PRO A 736 51.90 -28.27 20.77
N ALA A 737 51.65 -27.96 22.04
CA ALA A 737 50.30 -27.81 22.59
C ALA A 737 49.53 -26.66 21.92
N GLU A 738 50.19 -25.54 21.63
CA GLU A 738 49.55 -24.39 20.96
C GLU A 738 49.19 -24.73 19.51
N ILE A 739 50.12 -25.36 18.77
CA ILE A 739 49.87 -25.87 17.41
C ILE A 739 48.70 -26.88 17.41
N GLU A 740 48.63 -27.78 18.38
CA GLU A 740 47.54 -28.75 18.52
C GLU A 740 46.19 -28.05 18.78
N THR A 741 46.16 -27.02 19.64
CA THR A 741 44.92 -26.24 19.86
C THR A 741 44.47 -25.47 18.62
N LEU A 742 45.40 -24.94 17.83
CA LEU A 742 45.07 -24.25 16.57
C LEU A 742 44.56 -25.21 15.51
N ARG A 743 45.12 -26.42 15.42
CA ARG A 743 44.60 -27.51 14.56
C ARG A 743 43.17 -27.89 14.94
N HIS A 744 42.90 -28.03 16.23
CA HIS A 744 41.55 -28.33 16.73
C HIS A 744 40.55 -27.17 16.49
N HIS A 745 40.99 -25.91 16.61
CA HIS A 745 40.17 -24.75 16.24
C HIS A 745 39.88 -24.68 14.74
N ARG A 746 40.89 -24.96 13.90
CA ARG A 746 40.75 -25.07 12.44
C ARG A 746 39.74 -26.15 12.04
N GLU A 747 39.82 -27.33 12.66
CA GLU A 747 38.90 -28.44 12.42
C GLU A 747 37.45 -28.06 12.77
N LYS A 748 37.23 -27.41 13.92
CA LYS A 748 35.92 -26.83 14.30
C LYS A 748 35.40 -25.77 13.32
N LEU A 749 36.27 -25.01 12.67
CA LEU A 749 35.88 -24.06 11.62
C LEU A 749 35.51 -24.77 10.31
N MET A 750 36.22 -25.84 9.93
CA MET A 750 35.87 -26.66 8.77
C MET A 750 34.53 -27.40 8.96
N GLU A 751 34.22 -27.84 10.18
CA GLU A 751 32.93 -28.46 10.47
C GLU A 751 31.77 -27.46 10.32
N LYS A 752 31.92 -26.25 10.87
CA LYS A 752 30.98 -25.14 10.65
C LYS A 752 30.83 -24.75 9.17
N LEU A 753 31.90 -24.85 8.39
CA LEU A 753 31.88 -24.62 6.94
C LEU A 753 31.07 -25.71 6.21
N ARG A 754 31.16 -26.98 6.63
CA ARG A 754 30.31 -28.07 6.12
C ARG A 754 28.85 -27.85 6.44
N GLU A 755 28.50 -27.58 7.70
CA GLU A 755 27.13 -27.25 8.10
C GLU A 755 26.54 -26.11 7.26
N GLU A 756 27.33 -25.06 6.99
CA GLU A 756 26.85 -23.91 6.25
C GLU A 756 26.66 -24.20 4.76
N ASN A 757 27.55 -25.02 4.17
CA ASN A 757 27.37 -25.51 2.81
C ASN A 757 26.13 -26.41 2.69
N GLU A 758 25.81 -27.19 3.72
CA GLU A 758 24.59 -27.98 3.77
C GLU A 758 23.34 -27.08 3.88
N ARG A 759 23.34 -26.08 4.77
CA ARG A 759 22.23 -25.10 4.88
C ARG A 759 21.96 -24.37 3.57
N ARG A 760 23.02 -23.97 2.84
CA ARG A 760 22.92 -23.41 1.49
C ARG A 760 22.28 -24.39 0.50
N ALA A 761 22.73 -25.63 0.49
CA ALA A 761 22.20 -26.68 -0.38
C ALA A 761 20.75 -27.09 -0.05
N GLN A 762 20.29 -26.85 1.18
CA GLN A 762 18.89 -27.02 1.58
C GLN A 762 18.02 -25.85 1.05
N LEU A 763 18.51 -24.61 1.13
CA LEU A 763 17.80 -23.42 0.63
C LEU A 763 17.69 -23.37 -0.90
N THR A 764 18.70 -23.83 -1.64
CA THR A 764 18.61 -23.92 -3.12
C THR A 764 17.67 -25.02 -3.60
N LYS A 765 17.39 -26.04 -2.76
CA LYS A 765 16.41 -27.11 -3.06
C LYS A 765 14.96 -26.69 -2.79
N THR A 766 14.71 -25.64 -2.01
CA THR A 766 13.36 -25.13 -1.76
C THR A 766 12.90 -24.18 -2.88
N SER A 767 12.26 -24.73 -3.91
CA SER A 767 11.60 -24.00 -5.00
C SER A 767 10.07 -24.27 -5.00
N PRO A 768 9.24 -23.49 -5.73
CA PRO A 768 8.09 -22.85 -5.11
C PRO A 768 6.79 -23.68 -5.21
N SER A 769 6.52 -24.54 -4.23
CA SER A 769 5.19 -25.17 -4.10
C SER A 769 4.80 -25.42 -2.65
N ALA A 770 4.66 -24.33 -1.89
CA ALA A 770 4.08 -24.33 -0.54
C ALA A 770 3.37 -22.99 -0.27
N CYS A 771 2.36 -22.67 -1.10
CA CYS A 771 1.44 -21.58 -0.79
C CYS A 771 0.56 -22.00 0.40
N VAL A 772 0.93 -21.56 1.61
CA VAL A 772 0.08 -21.71 2.79
C VAL A 772 -1.06 -20.69 2.70
N THR A 773 -2.26 -21.18 2.42
CA THR A 773 -3.48 -20.36 2.38
C THR A 773 -3.84 -19.84 3.77
N PRO A 774 -3.99 -18.51 3.98
CA PRO A 774 -4.41 -17.96 5.27
C PRO A 774 -5.92 -18.14 5.45
N GLY A 775 -6.33 -19.22 6.13
CA GLY A 775 -7.76 -19.49 6.37
C GLY A 775 -8.13 -20.70 7.23
N ALA A 776 -7.18 -21.40 7.86
CA ALA A 776 -7.49 -22.53 8.74
C ALA A 776 -7.67 -22.07 10.20
N PRO A 777 -8.76 -22.45 10.91
CA PRO A 777 -8.98 -22.05 12.29
C PRO A 777 -8.05 -22.81 13.24
N LEU A 778 -7.45 -22.08 14.19
CA LEU A 778 -6.67 -22.65 15.30
C LEU A 778 -7.60 -23.46 16.22
N GLN A 779 -7.46 -24.79 16.23
CA GLN A 779 -8.06 -25.61 17.28
C GLN A 779 -7.12 -25.74 18.48
N SER A 780 -7.67 -25.34 19.63
CA SER A 780 -7.05 -25.34 20.95
C SER A 780 -6.57 -26.73 21.37
N SER A 781 -5.31 -26.84 21.79
CA SER A 781 -4.78 -28.02 22.47
C SER A 781 -4.97 -27.91 23.99
N TYR A 782 -5.91 -28.68 24.52
CA TYR A 782 -5.98 -29.01 25.95
C TYR A 782 -6.22 -30.52 26.12
N LEU A 783 -5.50 -31.06 27.11
CA LEU A 783 -5.62 -32.32 27.88
C LEU A 783 -7.01 -33.03 27.76
N ASP A 784 -7.15 -34.36 27.85
CA ASP A 784 -6.61 -35.26 28.90
C ASP A 784 -6.73 -36.79 28.51
N PRO A 785 -6.79 -37.85 29.37
CA PRO A 785 -5.88 -39.01 29.21
C PRO A 785 -6.45 -40.46 29.11
N VAL A 786 -5.59 -41.37 28.63
CA VAL A 786 -5.35 -42.80 29.04
C VAL A 786 -6.54 -43.77 29.30
N HIS A 787 -6.69 -44.84 28.47
CA HIS A 787 -6.52 -46.27 28.88
C HIS A 787 -6.78 -47.35 27.79
N TYR A 788 -5.98 -48.43 27.87
CA TYR A 788 -6.13 -49.85 27.46
C TYR A 788 -6.54 -50.34 26.04
N ALA A 789 -5.64 -51.22 25.57
CA ALA A 789 -5.59 -52.22 24.47
C ALA A 789 -6.77 -53.26 24.40
N PRO A 790 -6.77 -54.34 23.54
CA PRO A 790 -5.70 -54.88 22.68
C PRO A 790 -6.05 -55.49 21.27
N ILE A 791 -4.97 -55.67 20.47
CA ILE A 791 -4.58 -56.77 19.54
C ILE A 791 -5.66 -57.62 18.81
N LEU A 792 -5.57 -57.66 17.46
CA LEU A 792 -5.65 -58.79 16.49
C LEU A 792 -5.67 -58.18 15.05
N GLY A 793 -5.20 -58.76 13.93
CA GLY A 793 -4.38 -59.95 13.66
C GLY A 793 -4.16 -60.15 12.13
N SER A 794 -2.94 -60.51 11.72
CA SER A 794 -2.52 -61.27 10.48
C SER A 794 -3.11 -60.99 9.08
N THR A 795 -2.23 -60.70 8.08
CA THR A 795 -1.89 -61.54 6.88
C THR A 795 -0.95 -60.74 5.93
N SER A 796 0.32 -61.16 5.72
CA SER A 796 0.84 -62.09 4.67
C SER A 796 0.97 -61.45 3.27
N THR A 797 2.13 -60.91 2.83
CA THR A 797 3.34 -61.53 2.21
C THR A 797 3.32 -61.76 0.68
N ALA A 798 4.53 -61.71 0.08
CA ALA A 798 4.95 -62.05 -1.31
C ALA A 798 4.87 -60.91 -2.36
N GLN A 799 5.80 -60.74 -3.33
CA GLN A 799 7.19 -61.23 -3.51
C GLN A 799 7.91 -60.42 -4.63
N LEU A 800 9.25 -60.36 -4.63
CA LEU A 800 10.09 -59.93 -5.77
C LEU A 800 10.48 -61.16 -6.64
N PRO A 801 10.56 -61.02 -7.98
CA PRO A 801 11.84 -60.89 -8.74
C PRO A 801 11.74 -59.98 -10.02
N SER A 802 12.76 -59.66 -10.86
CA SER A 802 14.24 -59.67 -10.80
C SER A 802 14.88 -58.85 -11.98
N THR A 803 16.22 -58.79 -12.01
CA THR A 803 17.19 -58.54 -13.12
C THR A 803 16.80 -59.05 -14.53
N SER A 804 17.30 -58.58 -15.70
CA SER A 804 18.33 -57.58 -16.10
C SER A 804 18.37 -57.41 -17.64
N SER A 805 18.85 -56.29 -18.20
CA SER A 805 19.58 -56.25 -19.50
C SER A 805 20.29 -54.91 -19.73
N VAL A 806 21.42 -54.93 -20.41
CA VAL A 806 22.20 -53.78 -20.90
C VAL A 806 21.78 -53.45 -22.34
N ALA A 807 21.84 -52.18 -22.74
CA ALA A 807 22.09 -51.73 -24.12
C ALA A 807 22.66 -50.30 -24.12
N ASP A 808 23.71 -50.08 -24.89
CA ASP A 808 24.37 -48.78 -25.06
C ASP A 808 23.58 -47.85 -25.98
N GLN A 809 23.67 -46.54 -25.75
CA GLN A 809 23.73 -45.58 -26.87
C GLN A 809 24.40 -44.26 -26.43
N GLU A 810 25.52 -43.97 -27.08
CA GLU A 810 26.13 -42.65 -27.16
C GLU A 810 25.25 -41.74 -28.02
N ASP A 811 25.19 -40.45 -27.71
CA ASP A 811 24.98 -39.41 -28.74
C ASP A 811 25.54 -38.07 -28.24
N ASP A 812 26.44 -37.50 -29.03
CA ASP A 812 27.01 -36.17 -28.83
C ASP A 812 26.05 -35.09 -29.36
N ALA A 813 25.97 -33.92 -28.69
CA ALA A 813 25.66 -32.66 -29.39
C ALA A 813 26.03 -31.43 -28.54
N GLU A 814 26.90 -30.60 -29.10
CA GLU A 814 27.22 -29.25 -28.64
C GLU A 814 26.18 -28.21 -29.12
N GLY A 815 26.13 -27.05 -28.47
CA GLY A 815 25.42 -25.86 -28.95
C GLY A 815 23.92 -25.81 -28.59
N ILE A 816 23.25 -24.64 -28.63
CA ILE A 816 23.61 -23.34 -29.20
C ILE A 816 23.14 -22.21 -28.25
N TRP A 817 23.85 -21.07 -28.26
CA TRP A 817 23.46 -19.83 -27.58
C TRP A 817 22.22 -19.17 -28.20
N ALA A 818 21.30 -18.69 -27.37
CA ALA A 818 20.38 -17.58 -27.66
C ALA A 818 20.00 -16.86 -26.37
#